data_AF-A0A536H8C8-F1
#
_entry.id   AF-A0A536H8C8-F1
#
_cell.length_a   1.000
_cell.length_b   1.000
_cell.length_c   1.000
_cell.angle_alpha   90.00
_cell.angle_beta   90.00
_cell.angle_gamma   90.00
#
_symmetry.space_group_name_H-M   'P 1'
#
loop_
_entity.id
_entity.type
_entity.pdbx_description
1 polymer ?
#
loop_
_entity_poly.entity_id
_entity_poly.type
_entity_poly.pdbx_seq_one_letter_code
_entity_poly.pdbx_strand_id
1 'polypeptide(L)'
;MQLLGKMLGDPNKKEIRVMQPTIDKINALETEIEKLSDEQLAAKTAEFRAQLALYLKGGLVLENELVKLLREALDAIEPLAAKCTNAQLREAISEPRKVIERRRDPEKMLRENLYDTLSECLESAYENLNTTLNTLRVTAAMDIAEETQNWPDEAKDPQKATLSLLTKVEPVLEEMDDEYLSEAFQKAWPKFEEARRNAPDKEEGADERLEALFGDVLRGLRSELVALKAEAMDELLPDIVKRYRTGKTLEDILPEAFAIVREAGRRTIQMRHYDVQLIGGIVLHQGKIAEMRTGEGKTLVATLPAYLNALTGKGVHIVTVNDYLAHRDAEWMGQIYKFLGLTVGILVNAVEPLTDERRAAYQADITYGTNNEFGFDYLRDNMVGSLDQMVQRDLNYAIVDEVDNILIDEARTPLIISGQGQESTDHYVRFAKWAPRLKPEADYTVEEKTRTVILTEAGIEKIEQLAGVKNIYDPENVELTRYMENAIKAHIIFKRDKDYIVKDGEVVIVDEFTGRQMPGRRYSEGLHQAIEAKEGVKVQRENHTLATITFQNFFRLYNKLAGMTGTALTEAEELHKIYKLDVVVIPTHKPMIRADQPDLIYRTSDGKFRAVIEEIRELHEQGQPVLVGTTSVEISEHLSDLLEKQGIPHNVLNAKHHEREAQIVAQAGRSGAITIATNMAGRGTDIVLGGNPVGYFDTILRKHAEQVDFIRDMPVQ
;
A
#
# COMPACT_ATOMS: atom_id res chain seq x y z
N MET A 1 -25.44 33.18 4.83
CA MET A 1 -24.67 32.30 3.92
C MET A 1 -25.26 32.14 2.52
N GLN A 2 -26.58 32.27 2.29
CA GLN A 2 -27.19 32.08 0.95
C GLN A 2 -26.84 33.13 -0.12
N LEU A 3 -26.45 34.36 0.26
CA LEU A 3 -26.04 35.39 -0.72
C LEU A 3 -24.59 35.23 -1.22
N LEU A 4 -23.68 34.68 -0.41
CA LEU A 4 -22.28 34.43 -0.79
C LEU A 4 -22.15 33.22 -1.74
N GLY A 5 -22.98 32.18 -1.56
CA GLY A 5 -23.01 31.01 -2.47
C GLY A 5 -23.46 31.32 -3.89
N LYS A 6 -24.28 32.37 -4.09
CA LYS A 6 -24.67 32.83 -5.45
C LYS A 6 -23.57 33.61 -6.17
N MET A 7 -22.62 34.22 -5.45
CA MET A 7 -21.50 34.95 -6.06
C MET A 7 -20.26 34.10 -6.30
N LEU A 8 -20.04 33.02 -5.53
CA LEU A 8 -18.85 32.16 -5.64
C LEU A 8 -19.04 30.92 -6.54
N GLY A 9 -20.27 30.63 -6.96
CA GLY A 9 -20.59 29.46 -7.79
C GLY A 9 -20.63 28.15 -6.99
N ASP A 10 -21.17 27.10 -7.62
CA ASP A 10 -21.19 25.75 -7.06
C ASP A 10 -19.78 25.13 -7.20
N PRO A 11 -19.08 24.83 -6.08
CA PRO A 11 -17.71 24.33 -6.11
C PRO A 11 -17.61 22.99 -6.85
N ASN A 12 -18.62 22.13 -6.77
CA ASN A 12 -18.65 20.86 -7.49
C ASN A 12 -18.73 21.07 -9.00
N LYS A 13 -19.57 22.03 -9.46
CA LYS A 13 -19.63 22.39 -10.89
C LYS A 13 -18.34 23.02 -11.39
N LYS A 14 -17.64 23.78 -10.55
CA LYS A 14 -16.35 24.36 -10.89
C LYS A 14 -15.31 23.26 -11.07
N GLU A 15 -15.26 22.29 -10.16
CA GLU A 15 -14.38 21.12 -10.21
C GLU A 15 -14.56 20.36 -11.54
N ILE A 16 -15.80 20.00 -11.88
CA ILE A 16 -16.12 19.27 -13.12
C ILE A 16 -15.74 20.09 -14.36
N ARG A 17 -15.98 21.41 -14.35
CA ARG A 17 -15.65 22.27 -15.50
C ARG A 17 -14.16 22.29 -15.81
N VAL A 18 -13.29 22.14 -14.81
CA VAL A 18 -11.83 22.08 -15.02
C VAL A 18 -11.43 20.83 -15.82
N MET A 19 -12.22 19.76 -15.75
CA MET A 19 -11.97 18.49 -16.46
C MET A 19 -12.48 18.50 -17.90
N GLN A 20 -13.37 19.44 -18.27
CA GLN A 20 -13.99 19.50 -19.60
C GLN A 20 -12.98 19.52 -20.76
N PRO A 21 -11.89 20.32 -20.72
CA PRO A 21 -10.91 20.31 -21.81
C PRO A 21 -10.24 18.94 -22.03
N THR A 22 -10.07 18.16 -20.96
CA THR A 22 -9.52 16.80 -21.03
C THR A 22 -10.52 15.85 -21.66
N ILE A 23 -11.80 15.96 -21.30
CA ILE A 23 -12.89 15.17 -21.90
C ILE A 23 -13.02 15.46 -23.39
N ASP A 24 -12.96 16.74 -23.77
CA ASP A 24 -13.02 17.15 -25.18
C ASP A 24 -11.86 16.57 -25.98
N LYS A 25 -10.65 16.51 -25.40
CA LYS A 25 -9.49 15.82 -26.01
C LYS A 25 -9.73 14.31 -26.15
N ILE A 26 -10.23 13.63 -25.12
CA ILE A 26 -10.55 12.19 -25.17
C ILE A 26 -11.56 11.92 -26.30
N ASN A 27 -12.62 12.72 -26.37
CA ASN A 27 -13.66 12.60 -27.39
C ASN A 27 -13.10 12.87 -28.80
N ALA A 28 -12.19 13.83 -28.97
CA ALA A 28 -11.58 14.14 -30.25
C ALA A 28 -10.68 13.01 -30.79
N LEU A 29 -10.06 12.21 -29.90
CA LEU A 29 -9.20 11.09 -30.27
C LEU A 29 -9.97 9.85 -30.75
N GLU A 30 -11.27 9.78 -30.50
CA GLU A 30 -12.09 8.58 -30.72
C GLU A 30 -12.04 8.11 -32.18
N THR A 31 -12.24 9.01 -33.15
CA THR A 31 -12.23 8.67 -34.59
C THR A 31 -10.85 8.20 -35.09
N GLU A 32 -9.76 8.61 -34.45
CA GLU A 32 -8.42 8.14 -34.81
C GLU A 32 -8.13 6.77 -34.19
N ILE A 33 -8.52 6.58 -32.93
CA ILE A 33 -8.32 5.34 -32.18
C ILE A 33 -9.19 4.20 -32.73
N GLU A 34 -10.41 4.48 -33.18
CA GLU A 34 -11.29 3.50 -33.84
C GLU A 34 -10.63 2.86 -35.08
N LYS A 35 -9.72 3.56 -35.76
CA LYS A 35 -9.03 3.07 -36.96
C LYS A 35 -7.89 2.12 -36.65
N LEU A 36 -7.42 2.06 -35.40
CA LEU A 36 -6.33 1.18 -35.00
C LEU A 36 -6.79 -0.28 -35.02
N SER A 37 -5.91 -1.18 -35.46
CA SER A 37 -6.12 -2.62 -35.29
C SER A 37 -6.02 -3.01 -33.81
N ASP A 38 -6.46 -4.23 -33.48
CA ASP A 38 -6.36 -4.75 -32.11
C ASP A 38 -4.90 -4.83 -31.65
N GLU A 39 -3.98 -5.22 -32.55
CA GLU A 39 -2.54 -5.25 -32.26
C GLU A 39 -1.97 -3.86 -32.04
N GLN A 40 -2.43 -2.86 -32.80
CA GLN A 40 -2.00 -1.47 -32.62
C GLN A 40 -2.50 -0.88 -31.31
N LEU A 41 -3.73 -1.20 -30.89
CA LEU A 41 -4.27 -0.82 -29.57
C LEU A 41 -3.48 -1.46 -28.44
N ALA A 42 -3.20 -2.76 -28.52
CA ALA A 42 -2.40 -3.45 -27.51
C ALA A 42 -0.96 -2.89 -27.43
N ALA A 43 -0.37 -2.55 -28.59
CA ALA A 43 0.98 -1.97 -28.66
C ALA A 43 1.09 -0.59 -27.99
N LYS A 44 -0.01 0.16 -27.84
CA LYS A 44 -0.03 1.45 -27.13
C LYS A 44 0.42 1.32 -25.67
N THR A 45 0.16 0.20 -25.01
CA THR A 45 0.63 -0.03 -23.63
C THR A 45 2.16 -0.02 -23.56
N ALA A 46 2.84 -0.67 -24.50
CA ALA A 46 4.31 -0.65 -24.55
C ALA A 46 4.84 0.75 -24.91
N GLU A 47 4.16 1.46 -25.83
CA GLU A 47 4.48 2.85 -26.17
C GLU A 47 4.38 3.77 -24.95
N PHE A 48 3.27 3.71 -24.20
CA PHE A 48 3.07 4.52 -23.01
C PHE A 48 4.03 4.16 -21.89
N ARG A 49 4.31 2.87 -21.67
CA ARG A 49 5.35 2.44 -20.73
C ARG A 49 6.72 2.97 -21.12
N ALA A 50 7.06 3.03 -22.40
CA ALA A 50 8.32 3.62 -22.86
C ALA A 50 8.35 5.15 -22.66
N GLN A 51 7.26 5.86 -23.02
CA GLN A 51 7.11 7.31 -22.79
C GLN A 51 7.16 7.66 -21.30
N LEU A 52 6.55 6.82 -20.47
CA LEU A 52 6.62 6.90 -19.02
C LEU A 52 8.01 6.52 -18.53
N ALA A 53 8.67 5.49 -19.03
CA ALA A 53 10.02 5.10 -18.58
C ALA A 53 11.08 6.16 -18.93
N LEU A 54 10.89 6.94 -19.99
CA LEU A 54 11.68 8.14 -20.26
C LEU A 54 11.50 9.22 -19.18
N TYR A 55 10.38 9.18 -18.45
CA TYR A 55 10.06 10.01 -17.28
C TYR A 55 10.27 9.28 -15.92
N LEU A 56 10.17 7.95 -15.88
CA LEU A 56 10.07 7.03 -14.72
C LEU A 56 11.27 6.07 -14.62
N LYS A 57 12.36 6.33 -15.33
CA LYS A 57 13.69 5.83 -14.95
C LYS A 57 14.19 6.66 -13.75
N GLY A 58 13.46 6.89 -12.67
CA GLY A 58 13.01 5.95 -11.65
C GLY A 58 11.94 6.60 -10.75
N GLY A 59 11.48 5.88 -9.72
CA GLY A 59 10.32 6.27 -8.91
C GLY A 59 10.44 7.65 -8.24
N LEU A 60 9.37 8.44 -8.37
CA LEU A 60 9.19 9.74 -7.73
C LEU A 60 9.28 9.70 -6.19
N VAL A 61 10.51 9.83 -5.71
CA VAL A 61 10.89 10.74 -4.64
C VAL A 61 11.99 11.58 -5.27
N LEU A 62 11.85 12.91 -5.30
CA LEU A 62 12.78 13.84 -5.95
C LEU A 62 14.26 13.58 -5.58
N GLU A 63 14.47 13.07 -4.36
CA GLU A 63 15.75 12.60 -3.82
C GLU A 63 16.43 11.48 -4.64
N ASN A 64 15.72 10.44 -5.05
CA ASN A 64 16.34 9.29 -5.71
C ASN A 64 16.66 9.55 -7.19
N GLU A 65 15.87 10.41 -7.84
CA GLU A 65 16.03 10.77 -9.25
C GLU A 65 17.19 11.72 -9.49
N LEU A 66 17.31 12.75 -8.66
CA LEU A 66 18.40 13.70 -8.76
C LEU A 66 19.75 13.01 -8.57
N VAL A 67 19.84 12.08 -7.60
CA VAL A 67 21.04 11.26 -7.37
C VAL A 67 21.34 10.34 -8.54
N LYS A 68 20.32 9.75 -9.18
CA LYS A 68 20.50 8.84 -10.30
C LYS A 68 20.97 9.57 -11.57
N LEU A 69 20.34 10.71 -11.90
CA LEU A 69 20.75 11.54 -13.03
C LEU A 69 22.14 12.11 -12.80
N LEU A 70 22.43 12.57 -11.58
CA LEU A 70 23.78 12.96 -11.21
C LEU A 70 24.74 11.77 -11.33
N ARG A 71 24.38 10.57 -10.87
CA ARG A 71 25.24 9.38 -10.97
C ARG A 71 25.58 9.04 -12.41
N GLU A 72 24.59 9.05 -13.31
CA GLU A 72 24.83 8.81 -14.74
C GLU A 72 25.82 9.83 -15.31
N ALA A 73 25.64 11.10 -14.96
CA ALA A 73 26.48 12.18 -15.46
C ALA A 73 27.89 12.15 -14.82
N LEU A 74 27.97 11.89 -13.52
CA LEU A 74 29.20 11.82 -12.74
C LEU A 74 30.02 10.58 -13.10
N ASP A 75 29.41 9.40 -13.30
CA ASP A 75 30.16 8.19 -13.70
C ASP A 75 30.81 8.35 -15.09
N ALA A 76 30.22 9.17 -15.98
CA ALA A 76 30.77 9.46 -17.30
C ALA A 76 32.00 10.38 -17.23
N ILE A 77 32.05 11.28 -16.25
CA ILE A 77 33.03 12.36 -16.14
C ILE A 77 34.09 12.07 -15.05
N GLU A 78 33.71 11.27 -14.06
CA GLU A 78 34.48 10.88 -12.88
C GLU A 78 34.31 9.36 -12.60
N PRO A 79 35.03 8.49 -13.32
CA PRO A 79 34.89 7.04 -13.14
C PRO A 79 35.18 6.56 -11.71
N LEU A 80 36.03 7.27 -10.95
CA LEU A 80 36.33 6.93 -9.56
C LEU A 80 35.14 7.19 -8.62
N ALA A 81 34.19 8.04 -9.01
CA ALA A 81 32.94 8.24 -8.28
C ALA A 81 32.08 6.97 -8.23
N ALA A 82 32.36 5.97 -9.09
CA ALA A 82 31.71 4.67 -9.03
C ALA A 82 31.86 3.99 -7.65
N LYS A 83 32.96 4.28 -6.92
CA LYS A 83 33.23 3.79 -5.57
C LYS A 83 32.47 4.54 -4.46
N CYS A 84 31.81 5.65 -4.77
CA CYS A 84 30.96 6.38 -3.82
C CYS A 84 29.59 5.70 -3.65
N THR A 85 29.09 5.65 -2.42
CA THR A 85 27.76 5.13 -2.11
C THR A 85 26.67 6.14 -2.45
N ASN A 86 25.44 5.68 -2.70
CA ASN A 86 24.30 6.58 -2.92
C ASN A 86 24.02 7.47 -1.69
N ALA A 87 24.38 7.04 -0.48
CA ALA A 87 24.26 7.87 0.72
C ALA A 87 25.24 9.06 0.68
N GLN A 88 26.48 8.84 0.25
CA GLN A 88 27.46 9.91 0.07
C GLN A 88 27.05 10.89 -1.03
N LEU A 89 26.49 10.38 -2.15
CA LEU A 89 25.99 11.23 -3.22
C LEU A 89 24.78 12.08 -2.78
N ARG A 90 23.86 11.52 -2.00
CA ARG A 90 22.73 12.28 -1.41
C ARG A 90 23.20 13.43 -0.54
N GLU A 91 24.19 13.16 0.31
CA GLU A 91 24.75 14.19 1.19
C GLU A 91 25.45 15.29 0.38
N ALA A 92 26.18 14.88 -0.66
CA ALA A 92 26.93 15.79 -1.52
C ALA A 92 26.06 16.76 -2.34
N ILE A 93 24.77 16.46 -2.54
CA ILE A 93 23.80 17.35 -3.21
C ILE A 93 22.73 17.91 -2.27
N SER A 94 22.95 17.85 -0.97
CA SER A 94 21.89 18.13 0.02
C SER A 94 21.33 19.56 -0.09
N GLU A 95 22.15 20.55 -0.42
CA GLU A 95 21.72 21.95 -0.54
C GLU A 95 20.91 22.24 -1.82
N PRO A 96 21.39 21.93 -3.04
CA PRO A 96 20.57 22.03 -4.26
C PRO A 96 19.23 21.29 -4.12
N ARG A 97 19.25 20.10 -3.51
CA ARG A 97 18.05 19.31 -3.23
C ARG A 97 17.03 20.05 -2.36
N LYS A 98 17.47 20.57 -1.20
CA LYS A 98 16.60 21.32 -0.27
C LYS A 98 15.95 22.53 -0.95
N VAL A 99 16.63 23.18 -1.89
CA VAL A 99 16.09 24.32 -2.65
C VAL A 99 14.90 23.89 -3.52
N ILE A 100 15.00 22.73 -4.18
CA ILE A 100 13.93 22.18 -5.03
C ILE A 100 12.75 21.71 -4.18
N GLU A 101 13.03 20.97 -3.10
CA GLU A 101 12.01 20.42 -2.19
C GLU A 101 11.14 21.50 -1.52
N ARG A 102 11.69 22.70 -1.31
CA ARG A 102 10.97 23.84 -0.69
C ARG A 102 10.00 24.54 -1.65
N ARG A 103 9.97 24.19 -2.94
CA ARG A 103 9.07 24.82 -3.92
C ARG A 103 7.68 24.22 -3.87
N ARG A 104 6.70 24.99 -4.38
CA ARG A 104 5.28 24.59 -4.41
C ARG A 104 5.01 23.40 -5.34
N ASP A 105 5.81 23.26 -6.39
CA ASP A 105 5.73 22.17 -7.37
C ASP A 105 7.17 21.76 -7.78
N PRO A 106 7.84 20.96 -6.94
CA PRO A 106 9.23 20.55 -7.13
C PRO A 106 9.47 19.80 -8.45
N GLU A 107 8.51 18.98 -8.87
CA GLU A 107 8.61 18.13 -10.06
C GLU A 107 8.58 18.95 -11.34
N LYS A 108 7.65 19.91 -11.43
CA LYS A 108 7.59 20.83 -12.56
C LYS A 108 8.86 21.67 -12.67
N MET A 109 9.37 22.16 -11.53
CA MET A 109 10.59 22.98 -11.50
C MET A 109 11.81 22.18 -11.99
N LEU A 110 11.96 20.94 -11.54
CA LEU A 110 13.01 20.04 -12.00
C LEU A 110 12.90 19.77 -13.50
N ARG A 111 11.68 19.56 -14.05
CA ARG A 111 11.47 19.32 -15.49
C ARG A 111 11.81 20.54 -16.35
N GLU A 112 11.43 21.73 -15.90
CA GLU A 112 11.64 22.98 -16.64
C GLU A 112 13.11 23.41 -16.62
N ASN A 113 13.79 23.26 -15.47
CA ASN A 113 15.15 23.76 -15.23
C ASN A 113 16.16 22.63 -14.96
N LEU A 114 15.95 21.45 -15.55
CA LEU A 114 16.77 20.27 -15.28
C LEU A 114 18.26 20.49 -15.55
N TYR A 115 18.58 21.25 -16.61
CA TYR A 115 19.96 21.58 -16.95
C TYR A 115 20.65 22.31 -15.79
N ASP A 116 20.10 23.46 -15.39
CA ASP A 116 20.65 24.31 -14.33
C ASP A 116 20.72 23.52 -13.02
N THR A 117 19.70 22.71 -12.75
CA THR A 117 19.62 21.89 -11.54
C THR A 117 20.69 20.80 -11.49
N LEU A 118 20.93 20.08 -12.59
CA LEU A 118 21.98 19.06 -12.65
C LEU A 118 23.38 19.67 -12.62
N SER A 119 23.55 20.83 -13.24
CA SER A 119 24.80 21.60 -13.19
C SER A 119 25.13 22.02 -11.75
N GLU A 120 24.20 22.66 -11.04
CA GLU A 120 24.36 23.01 -9.61
C GLU A 120 24.61 21.77 -8.72
N CYS A 121 23.95 20.65 -9.01
CA CYS A 121 24.16 19.41 -8.29
C CYS A 121 25.55 18.82 -8.52
N LEU A 122 26.08 18.90 -9.75
CA LEU A 122 27.43 18.45 -10.02
C LEU A 122 28.46 19.29 -9.28
N GLU A 123 28.35 20.62 -9.37
CA GLU A 123 29.27 21.54 -8.69
C GLU A 123 29.30 21.24 -7.19
N SER A 124 28.12 21.19 -6.57
CA SER A 124 27.96 20.80 -5.16
C SER A 124 28.56 19.42 -4.88
N ALA A 125 28.34 18.44 -5.75
CA ALA A 125 28.87 17.09 -5.56
C ALA A 125 30.39 17.05 -5.62
N TYR A 126 31.01 17.72 -6.60
CA TYR A 126 32.46 17.80 -6.72
C TYR A 126 33.09 18.51 -5.53
N GLU A 127 32.49 19.59 -5.05
CA GLU A 127 32.98 20.29 -3.86
C GLU A 127 32.93 19.41 -2.61
N ASN A 128 31.80 18.73 -2.39
CA ASN A 128 31.56 17.94 -1.19
C ASN A 128 32.28 16.58 -1.22
N LEU A 129 32.50 15.98 -2.40
CA LEU A 129 33.19 14.71 -2.57
C LEU A 129 34.70 14.87 -2.82
N ASN A 130 35.21 16.09 -3.01
CA ASN A 130 36.60 16.36 -3.37
C ASN A 130 37.61 15.60 -2.50
N THR A 131 37.42 15.59 -1.18
CA THR A 131 38.32 14.87 -0.26
C THR A 131 38.30 13.37 -0.54
N THR A 132 37.10 12.78 -0.68
CA THR A 132 36.93 11.36 -0.97
C THR A 132 37.52 10.98 -2.32
N LEU A 133 37.24 11.75 -3.37
CA LEU A 133 37.77 11.52 -4.71
C LEU A 133 39.30 11.66 -4.74
N ASN A 134 39.87 12.64 -4.03
CA ASN A 134 41.33 12.76 -3.94
C ASN A 134 41.96 11.59 -3.21
N THR A 135 41.37 11.09 -2.11
CA THR A 135 41.86 9.86 -1.48
C THR A 135 41.83 8.69 -2.47
N LEU A 136 40.74 8.52 -3.22
CA LEU A 136 40.65 7.46 -4.23
C LEU A 136 41.69 7.60 -5.34
N ARG A 137 41.98 8.83 -5.79
CA ARG A 137 43.03 9.10 -6.77
C ARG A 137 44.42 8.79 -6.23
N VAL A 138 44.70 9.20 -4.99
CA VAL A 138 45.98 8.93 -4.32
C VAL A 138 46.19 7.42 -4.18
N THR A 139 45.18 6.68 -3.67
CA THR A 139 45.26 5.23 -3.56
C THR A 139 45.51 4.58 -4.92
N ALA A 140 44.77 4.98 -5.96
CA ALA A 140 44.98 4.44 -7.30
C ALA A 140 46.38 4.78 -7.86
N ALA A 141 46.92 5.96 -7.57
CA ALA A 141 48.27 6.34 -7.99
C ALA A 141 49.35 5.53 -7.26
N MET A 142 49.15 5.25 -5.96
CA MET A 142 50.02 4.39 -5.16
C MET A 142 50.00 2.94 -5.68
N ASP A 143 48.81 2.39 -5.95
CA ASP A 143 48.65 1.03 -6.50
C ASP A 143 49.41 0.91 -7.84
N ILE A 144 49.27 1.89 -8.74
CA ILE A 144 49.98 1.90 -10.03
C ILE A 144 51.50 2.04 -9.81
N ALA A 145 51.94 2.86 -8.86
CA ALA A 145 53.35 3.03 -8.55
C ALA A 145 53.98 1.72 -8.05
N GLU A 146 53.26 0.98 -7.20
CA GLU A 146 53.65 -0.33 -6.69
C GLU A 146 53.70 -1.37 -7.81
N GLU A 147 52.64 -1.47 -8.64
CA GLU A 147 52.58 -2.41 -9.77
C GLU A 147 53.69 -2.16 -10.79
N THR A 148 54.01 -0.89 -11.06
CA THR A 148 55.01 -0.51 -12.06
C THR A 148 56.42 -0.34 -11.50
N GLN A 149 56.59 -0.46 -10.17
CA GLN A 149 57.85 -0.23 -9.45
C GLN A 149 58.48 1.12 -9.82
N ASN A 150 57.64 2.15 -9.99
CA ASN A 150 58.05 3.47 -10.45
C ASN A 150 57.74 4.52 -9.39
N TRP A 151 58.66 4.67 -8.44
CA TRP A 151 58.51 5.58 -7.30
C TRP A 151 59.06 6.97 -7.62
N PRO A 152 58.27 8.05 -7.43
CA PRO A 152 58.71 9.41 -7.76
C PRO A 152 59.99 9.86 -7.06
N ASP A 153 60.24 9.41 -5.85
CA ASP A 153 61.40 9.77 -5.03
C ASP A 153 62.69 9.01 -5.37
N GLU A 154 62.57 7.93 -6.15
CA GLU A 154 63.69 7.20 -6.74
C GLU A 154 63.95 7.57 -8.21
N ALA A 155 63.02 8.31 -8.83
CA ALA A 155 63.11 8.71 -10.22
C ALA A 155 64.16 9.80 -10.47
N LYS A 156 64.77 9.78 -11.67
CA LYS A 156 65.69 10.85 -12.13
C LYS A 156 65.00 12.21 -12.25
N ASP A 157 63.70 12.19 -12.52
CA ASP A 157 62.83 13.36 -12.64
C ASP A 157 61.56 13.09 -11.81
N PRO A 158 61.55 13.47 -10.52
CA PRO A 158 60.43 13.24 -9.62
C PRO A 158 59.14 13.93 -10.06
N GLN A 159 59.24 15.09 -10.71
CA GLN A 159 58.10 15.83 -11.22
C GLN A 159 57.41 15.03 -12.32
N LYS A 160 58.18 14.60 -13.32
CA LYS A 160 57.66 13.82 -14.43
C LYS A 160 57.08 12.48 -13.97
N ALA A 161 57.72 11.81 -13.01
CA ALA A 161 57.22 10.56 -12.44
C ALA A 161 55.90 10.76 -11.69
N THR A 162 55.80 11.81 -10.87
CA THR A 162 54.58 12.15 -10.11
C THR A 162 53.42 12.47 -11.05
N LEU A 163 53.64 13.38 -12.01
CA LEU A 163 52.60 13.79 -12.95
C LEU A 163 52.17 12.64 -13.86
N SER A 164 53.10 11.78 -14.29
CA SER A 164 52.75 10.62 -15.11
C SER A 164 51.86 9.60 -14.38
N LEU A 165 52.07 9.39 -13.09
CA LEU A 165 51.21 8.52 -12.28
C LEU A 165 49.82 9.14 -12.09
N LEU A 166 49.76 10.42 -11.72
CA LEU A 166 48.50 11.14 -11.54
C LEU A 166 47.68 11.20 -12.85
N THR A 167 48.34 11.37 -13.99
CA THR A 167 47.68 11.40 -15.30
C THR A 167 47.05 10.07 -15.69
N LYS A 168 47.67 8.93 -15.30
CA LYS A 168 47.06 7.61 -15.53
C LYS A 168 45.78 7.39 -14.73
N VAL A 169 45.69 8.02 -13.56
CA VAL A 169 44.52 7.96 -12.68
C VAL A 169 43.46 8.98 -13.09
N GLU A 170 43.90 10.16 -13.52
CA GLU A 170 43.08 11.27 -13.94
C GLU A 170 43.55 11.77 -15.33
N PRO A 171 43.05 11.17 -16.42
CA PRO A 171 43.50 11.48 -17.77
C PRO A 171 43.26 12.94 -18.19
N VAL A 172 42.29 13.64 -17.58
CA VAL A 172 42.01 15.05 -17.91
C VAL A 172 43.18 15.97 -17.55
N LEU A 173 44.13 15.51 -16.72
CA LEU A 173 45.37 16.25 -16.45
C LEU A 173 46.22 16.44 -17.72
N GLU A 174 46.06 15.62 -18.78
CA GLU A 174 46.74 15.82 -20.07
C GLU A 174 46.27 17.08 -20.81
N GLU A 175 45.07 17.57 -20.49
CA GLU A 175 44.47 18.74 -21.11
C GLU A 175 44.87 20.04 -20.39
N MET A 176 45.53 19.93 -19.24
CA MET A 176 45.99 21.07 -18.44
C MET A 176 47.30 21.65 -18.96
N ASP A 177 47.49 22.96 -18.75
CA ASP A 177 48.75 23.62 -19.07
C ASP A 177 49.91 23.07 -18.19
N ASP A 178 51.00 22.69 -18.86
CA ASP A 178 52.24 22.18 -18.24
C ASP A 178 52.78 23.14 -17.16
N GLU A 179 52.59 24.45 -17.32
CA GLU A 179 53.01 25.45 -16.33
C GLU A 179 52.25 25.29 -15.00
N TYR A 180 50.94 25.03 -15.06
CA TYR A 180 50.10 24.81 -13.89
C TYR A 180 50.41 23.47 -13.19
N LEU A 181 50.58 22.41 -13.97
CA LEU A 181 51.00 21.09 -13.44
C LEU A 181 52.35 21.20 -12.74
N SER A 182 53.29 21.93 -13.33
CA SER A 182 54.60 22.20 -12.75
C SER A 182 54.52 23.02 -11.48
N GLU A 183 53.68 24.07 -11.45
CA GLU A 183 53.54 24.92 -10.26
C GLU A 183 52.96 24.14 -9.07
N ALA A 184 51.93 23.31 -9.30
CA ALA A 184 51.35 22.47 -8.26
C ALA A 184 52.38 21.50 -7.66
N PHE A 185 53.19 20.86 -8.51
CA PHE A 185 54.28 20.00 -8.06
C PHE A 185 55.34 20.78 -7.27
N GLN A 186 55.80 21.92 -7.78
CA GLN A 186 56.82 22.74 -7.13
C GLN A 186 56.38 23.28 -5.77
N LYS A 187 55.08 23.45 -5.53
CA LYS A 187 54.54 23.81 -4.21
C LYS A 187 54.46 22.62 -3.24
N ALA A 188 54.22 21.41 -3.75
CA ALA A 188 54.09 20.19 -2.95
C ALA A 188 55.45 19.57 -2.57
N TRP A 189 56.38 19.55 -3.53
CA TRP A 189 57.67 18.86 -3.40
C TRP A 189 58.56 19.30 -2.22
N PRO A 190 58.68 20.59 -1.88
CA PRO A 190 59.50 21.03 -0.74
C PRO A 190 59.04 20.42 0.59
N LYS A 191 57.73 20.26 0.79
CA LYS A 191 57.16 19.67 2.00
C LYS A 191 57.47 18.18 2.09
N PHE A 192 57.37 17.48 0.96
CA PHE A 192 57.75 16.06 0.84
C PHE A 192 59.24 15.87 1.17
N GLU A 193 60.12 16.69 0.59
CA GLU A 193 61.56 16.62 0.83
C GLU A 193 61.92 16.92 2.29
N GLU A 194 61.26 17.89 2.92
CA GLU A 194 61.44 18.19 4.34
C GLU A 194 61.02 17.02 5.23
N ALA A 195 59.84 16.45 4.98
CA ALA A 195 59.34 15.26 5.70
C ALA A 195 60.29 14.06 5.53
N ARG A 196 60.82 13.84 4.32
CA ARG A 196 61.75 12.77 4.01
C ARG A 196 63.11 12.94 4.70
N ARG A 197 63.62 14.17 4.83
CA ARG A 197 64.90 14.47 5.53
C ARG A 197 64.80 14.30 7.03
N ASN A 198 63.63 14.56 7.61
CA ASN A 198 63.40 14.49 9.05
C ASN A 198 63.02 13.08 9.53
N ALA A 199 62.85 12.11 8.62
CA ALA A 199 62.54 10.73 8.97
C ALA A 199 63.76 9.99 9.56
N PRO A 200 63.60 9.28 10.69
CA PRO A 200 64.70 8.54 11.34
C PRO A 200 65.20 7.35 10.50
N ASP A 201 64.33 6.74 9.69
CA ASP A 201 64.65 5.77 8.63
C ASP A 201 63.98 6.23 7.33
N LYS A 202 64.67 6.05 6.19
CA LYS A 202 64.17 6.46 4.87
C LYS A 202 63.02 5.57 4.38
N GLU A 203 62.98 4.31 4.82
CA GLU A 203 61.94 3.35 4.46
C GLU A 203 60.70 3.50 5.36
N GLU A 204 60.87 3.91 6.62
CA GLU A 204 59.76 4.06 7.58
C GLU A 204 58.86 5.24 7.20
N GLY A 205 57.57 4.98 6.92
CA GLY A 205 56.57 5.98 6.54
C GLY A 205 56.74 6.55 5.11
N ALA A 206 57.43 5.85 4.21
CA ALA A 206 57.63 6.29 2.83
C ALA A 206 56.30 6.44 2.06
N ASP A 207 55.39 5.47 2.22
CA ASP A 207 54.07 5.47 1.59
C ASP A 207 53.25 6.68 2.04
N GLU A 208 53.19 6.96 3.35
CA GLU A 208 52.46 8.10 3.93
C GLU A 208 52.97 9.44 3.38
N ARG A 209 54.28 9.55 3.11
CA ARG A 209 54.87 10.75 2.50
C ARG A 209 54.49 10.89 1.03
N LEU A 210 54.52 9.79 0.27
CA LEU A 210 54.14 9.77 -1.14
C LEU A 210 52.63 10.05 -1.32
N GLU A 211 51.79 9.48 -0.47
CA GLU A 211 50.38 9.80 -0.38
C GLU A 211 50.16 11.29 -0.14
N ALA A 212 50.92 11.88 0.79
CA ALA A 212 50.87 13.31 1.07
C ALA A 212 51.33 14.17 -0.12
N LEU A 213 52.36 13.73 -0.86
CA LEU A 213 52.83 14.40 -2.08
C LEU A 213 51.73 14.40 -3.16
N PHE A 214 51.18 13.23 -3.48
CA PHE A 214 50.09 13.12 -4.46
C PHE A 214 48.87 13.94 -4.04
N GLY A 215 48.50 13.89 -2.76
CA GLY A 215 47.41 14.67 -2.20
C GLY A 215 47.65 16.18 -2.28
N ASP A 216 48.89 16.66 -2.04
CA ASP A 216 49.24 18.08 -2.16
C ASP A 216 49.22 18.57 -3.61
N VAL A 217 49.69 17.75 -4.56
CA VAL A 217 49.63 18.09 -5.98
C VAL A 217 48.18 18.18 -6.45
N LEU A 218 47.34 17.16 -6.17
CA LEU A 218 45.92 17.17 -6.53
C LEU A 218 45.16 18.33 -5.88
N ARG A 219 45.50 18.70 -4.63
CA ARG A 219 44.95 19.90 -3.99
C ARG A 219 45.32 21.18 -4.73
N GLY A 220 46.54 21.28 -5.24
CA GLY A 220 47.00 22.42 -6.05
C GLY A 220 46.30 22.53 -7.40
N LEU A 221 45.86 21.40 -7.97
CA LEU A 221 45.19 21.32 -9.26
C LEU A 221 43.66 21.41 -9.18
N ARG A 222 43.11 21.49 -7.96
CA ARG A 222 41.66 21.41 -7.71
C ARG A 222 40.83 22.38 -8.55
N SER A 223 41.20 23.65 -8.64
CA SER A 223 40.36 24.64 -9.33
C SER A 223 40.23 24.33 -10.82
N GLU A 224 41.33 23.93 -11.46
CA GLU A 224 41.37 23.63 -12.89
C GLU A 224 40.72 22.28 -13.19
N LEU A 225 40.95 21.28 -12.34
CA LEU A 225 40.29 19.98 -12.44
C LEU A 225 38.76 20.13 -12.35
N VAL A 226 38.25 20.95 -11.43
CA VAL A 226 36.80 21.22 -11.33
C VAL A 226 36.29 21.94 -12.58
N ALA A 227 37.04 22.91 -13.12
CA ALA A 227 36.64 23.64 -14.32
C ALA A 227 36.53 22.73 -15.55
N LEU A 228 37.54 21.89 -15.80
CA LEU A 228 37.54 20.94 -16.92
C LEU A 228 36.41 19.90 -16.80
N LYS A 229 36.14 19.42 -15.59
CA LYS A 229 35.03 18.47 -15.35
C LYS A 229 33.66 19.14 -15.48
N ALA A 230 33.54 20.43 -15.15
CA ALA A 230 32.33 21.21 -15.39
C ALA A 230 32.08 21.43 -16.89
N GLU A 231 33.12 21.72 -17.66
CA GLU A 231 33.01 21.86 -19.13
C GLU A 231 32.59 20.54 -19.79
N ALA A 232 33.18 19.41 -19.40
CA ALA A 232 32.76 18.08 -19.85
C ALA A 232 31.30 17.76 -19.49
N MET A 233 30.81 18.30 -18.36
CA MET A 233 29.41 18.17 -17.98
C MET A 233 28.48 18.98 -18.88
N ASP A 234 28.84 20.22 -19.20
CA ASP A 234 28.03 21.09 -20.05
C ASP A 234 27.82 20.50 -21.46
N GLU A 235 28.78 19.68 -21.96
CA GLU A 235 28.61 18.94 -23.21
C GLU A 235 27.65 17.75 -23.09
N LEU A 236 27.60 17.10 -21.92
CA LEU A 236 26.83 15.87 -21.68
C LEU A 236 25.37 16.15 -21.29
N LEU A 237 25.12 17.22 -20.52
CA LEU A 237 23.80 17.57 -19.99
C LEU A 237 22.72 17.78 -21.06
N PRO A 238 22.97 18.42 -22.22
CA PRO A 238 21.93 18.65 -23.23
C PRO A 238 21.23 17.37 -23.69
N ASP A 239 21.97 16.27 -23.87
CA ASP A 239 21.40 14.99 -24.28
C ASP A 239 20.67 14.29 -23.13
N ILE A 240 21.17 14.37 -21.89
CA ILE A 240 20.45 13.90 -20.70
C ILE A 240 19.12 14.64 -20.55
N VAL A 241 19.16 15.98 -20.63
CA VAL A 241 17.99 16.85 -20.51
C VAL A 241 17.00 16.61 -21.63
N LYS A 242 17.46 16.42 -22.87
CA LYS A 242 16.61 16.09 -24.02
C LYS A 242 15.87 14.76 -23.80
N ARG A 243 16.58 13.70 -23.38
CA ARG A 243 15.96 12.39 -23.08
C ARG A 243 14.89 12.53 -22.01
N TYR A 244 15.17 13.27 -20.93
CA TYR A 244 14.22 13.47 -19.82
C TYR A 244 13.02 14.34 -20.22
N ARG A 245 13.24 15.44 -20.95
CA ARG A 245 12.17 16.33 -21.44
C ARG A 245 11.23 15.64 -22.42
N THR A 246 11.70 14.63 -23.15
CA THR A 246 10.85 13.82 -24.06
C THR A 246 9.97 12.78 -23.35
N GLY A 247 10.16 12.54 -22.05
CA GLY A 247 9.26 11.72 -21.25
C GLY A 247 7.90 12.40 -20.99
N LYS A 248 6.84 11.60 -20.84
CA LYS A 248 5.49 12.08 -20.53
C LYS A 248 5.08 11.67 -19.11
N THR A 249 4.32 12.53 -18.43
CA THR A 249 3.66 12.19 -17.15
C THR A 249 2.40 11.36 -17.36
N LEU A 250 1.79 10.86 -16.28
CA LEU A 250 0.47 10.24 -16.36
C LEU A 250 -0.61 11.22 -16.84
N GLU A 251 -0.53 12.50 -16.45
CA GLU A 251 -1.47 13.54 -16.89
C GLU A 251 -1.33 13.84 -18.40
N ASP A 252 -0.10 13.81 -18.92
CA ASP A 252 0.19 13.99 -20.35
C ASP A 252 -0.40 12.83 -21.18
N ILE A 253 -0.41 11.61 -20.63
CA ILE A 253 -0.87 10.37 -21.28
C ILE A 253 -2.38 10.15 -21.10
N LEU A 254 -2.97 10.69 -20.03
CA LEU A 254 -4.36 10.44 -19.62
C LEU A 254 -5.37 10.52 -20.76
N PRO A 255 -5.38 11.56 -21.63
CA PRO A 255 -6.39 11.65 -22.69
C PRO A 255 -6.32 10.46 -23.67
N GLU A 256 -5.12 10.06 -24.07
CA GLU A 256 -4.91 8.97 -25.02
C GLU A 256 -5.18 7.62 -24.36
N ALA A 257 -4.70 7.42 -23.12
CA ALA A 257 -4.96 6.21 -22.33
C ALA A 257 -6.46 5.99 -22.09
N PHE A 258 -7.21 7.02 -21.72
CA PHE A 258 -8.66 6.89 -21.48
C PHE A 258 -9.41 6.57 -22.78
N ALA A 259 -8.99 7.17 -23.90
CA ALA A 259 -9.61 6.92 -25.18
C ALA A 259 -9.36 5.47 -25.68
N ILE A 260 -8.16 4.91 -25.50
CA ILE A 260 -7.91 3.50 -25.85
C ILE A 260 -8.63 2.51 -24.92
N VAL A 261 -8.75 2.83 -23.62
CA VAL A 261 -9.50 1.99 -22.67
C VAL A 261 -10.99 1.99 -23.02
N ARG A 262 -11.54 3.15 -23.39
CA ARG A 262 -12.91 3.27 -23.91
C ARG A 262 -13.11 2.40 -25.15
N GLU A 263 -12.18 2.46 -26.11
CA GLU A 263 -12.27 1.65 -27.33
C GLU A 263 -12.12 0.15 -27.04
N ALA A 264 -11.20 -0.23 -26.16
CA ALA A 264 -11.04 -1.61 -25.72
C ALA A 264 -12.32 -2.12 -25.03
N GLY A 265 -12.97 -1.31 -24.18
CA GLY A 265 -14.28 -1.63 -23.60
C GLY A 265 -15.35 -1.88 -24.65
N ARG A 266 -15.40 -1.05 -25.70
CA ARG A 266 -16.33 -1.23 -26.83
C ARG A 266 -16.07 -2.53 -27.59
N ARG A 267 -14.81 -2.90 -27.84
CA ARG A 267 -14.45 -4.10 -28.62
C ARG A 267 -14.62 -5.39 -27.83
N THR A 268 -14.22 -5.39 -26.56
CA THR A 268 -14.13 -6.62 -25.76
C THR A 268 -15.43 -6.96 -25.04
N ILE A 269 -16.05 -5.98 -24.39
CA ILE A 269 -17.25 -6.19 -23.56
C ILE A 269 -18.47 -5.44 -24.10
N GLN A 270 -18.37 -4.84 -25.29
CA GLN A 270 -19.45 -4.12 -25.97
C GLN A 270 -19.99 -2.91 -25.17
N MET A 271 -19.15 -2.30 -24.33
CA MET A 271 -19.52 -1.14 -23.52
C MET A 271 -18.59 0.03 -23.79
N ARG A 272 -19.15 1.15 -24.25
CA ARG A 272 -18.44 2.42 -24.44
C ARG A 272 -18.68 3.33 -23.23
N HIS A 273 -17.61 3.86 -22.63
CA HIS A 273 -17.74 4.81 -21.53
C HIS A 273 -18.48 6.10 -21.95
N TYR A 274 -19.45 6.53 -21.14
CA TYR A 274 -20.10 7.84 -21.26
C TYR A 274 -19.20 8.98 -20.76
N ASP A 275 -19.54 10.22 -21.10
CA ASP A 275 -18.74 11.38 -20.67
C ASP A 275 -18.73 11.57 -19.15
N VAL A 276 -19.85 11.29 -18.48
CA VAL A 276 -19.92 11.30 -17.01
C VAL A 276 -19.01 10.22 -16.39
N GLN A 277 -18.81 9.10 -17.09
CA GLN A 277 -17.90 8.05 -16.66
C GLN A 277 -16.43 8.45 -16.86
N LEU A 278 -16.11 9.25 -17.89
CA LEU A 278 -14.79 9.85 -18.03
C LEU A 278 -14.50 10.84 -16.90
N ILE A 279 -15.47 11.66 -16.50
CA ILE A 279 -15.35 12.56 -15.34
C ILE A 279 -15.04 11.75 -14.08
N GLY A 280 -15.82 10.69 -13.83
CA GLY A 280 -15.57 9.77 -12.70
C GLY A 280 -14.16 9.17 -12.73
N GLY A 281 -13.69 8.73 -13.90
CA GLY A 281 -12.33 8.19 -14.06
C GLY A 281 -11.23 9.20 -13.76
N ILE A 282 -11.40 10.47 -14.16
CA ILE A 282 -10.46 11.56 -13.85
C ILE A 282 -10.44 11.84 -12.34
N VAL A 283 -11.62 11.93 -11.71
CA VAL A 283 -11.75 12.13 -10.25
C VAL A 283 -11.03 11.04 -9.48
N LEU A 284 -11.22 9.77 -9.88
CA LEU A 284 -10.49 8.65 -9.27
C LEU A 284 -8.98 8.80 -9.46
N HIS A 285 -8.51 9.10 -10.69
CA HIS A 285 -7.08 9.30 -10.96
C HIS A 285 -6.44 10.37 -10.06
N GLN A 286 -7.19 11.43 -9.73
CA GLN A 286 -6.77 12.52 -8.86
C GLN A 286 -6.70 12.16 -7.36
N GLY A 287 -7.05 10.94 -6.97
CA GLY A 287 -7.05 10.52 -5.56
C GLY A 287 -8.25 11.07 -4.78
N LYS A 288 -9.42 11.12 -5.41
CA LYS A 288 -10.67 11.62 -4.83
C LYS A 288 -11.77 10.56 -4.85
N ILE A 289 -12.91 10.90 -4.26
CA ILE A 289 -14.10 10.06 -4.29
C ILE A 289 -15.05 10.52 -5.40
N ALA A 290 -15.34 9.64 -6.34
CA ALA A 290 -16.36 9.85 -7.35
C ALA A 290 -17.72 9.36 -6.84
N GLU A 291 -18.61 10.28 -6.44
CA GLU A 291 -19.99 9.93 -6.13
C GLU A 291 -20.79 9.77 -7.43
N MET A 292 -21.06 8.51 -7.79
CA MET A 292 -21.81 8.10 -8.97
C MET A 292 -22.97 7.22 -8.53
N ARG A 293 -24.21 7.63 -8.88
CA ARG A 293 -25.42 6.89 -8.50
C ARG A 293 -25.37 5.42 -8.98
N THR A 294 -26.07 4.54 -8.27
CA THR A 294 -26.19 3.13 -8.66
C THR A 294 -26.72 3.00 -10.09
N GLY A 295 -26.12 2.11 -10.88
CA GLY A 295 -26.41 1.96 -12.30
C GLY A 295 -25.65 2.89 -13.25
N GLU A 296 -24.85 3.85 -12.76
CA GLU A 296 -24.00 4.70 -13.61
C GLU A 296 -22.73 3.99 -14.13
N GLY A 297 -22.53 2.71 -13.79
CA GLY A 297 -21.43 1.88 -14.32
C GLY A 297 -20.09 2.06 -13.62
N LYS A 298 -20.07 2.18 -12.28
CA LYS A 298 -18.86 2.34 -11.44
C LYS A 298 -17.75 1.33 -11.76
N THR A 299 -18.10 0.05 -11.91
CA THR A 299 -17.15 -1.02 -12.26
C THR A 299 -16.40 -0.72 -13.56
N LEU A 300 -17.10 -0.23 -14.59
CA LEU A 300 -16.50 0.16 -15.86
C LEU A 300 -15.66 1.44 -15.72
N VAL A 301 -16.08 2.39 -14.90
CA VAL A 301 -15.35 3.65 -14.65
C VAL A 301 -13.96 3.39 -14.08
N ALA A 302 -13.81 2.44 -13.14
CA ALA A 302 -12.54 2.12 -12.51
C ALA A 302 -11.46 1.64 -13.51
N THR A 303 -11.85 1.13 -14.68
CA THR A 303 -10.90 0.67 -15.71
C THR A 303 -10.01 1.77 -16.26
N LEU A 304 -10.53 2.98 -16.38
CA LEU A 304 -9.82 4.14 -16.92
C LEU A 304 -8.60 4.52 -16.04
N PRO A 305 -8.77 4.87 -14.75
CA PRO A 305 -7.66 5.20 -13.88
C PRO A 305 -6.82 3.97 -13.51
N ALA A 306 -7.40 2.76 -13.43
CA ALA A 306 -6.61 1.57 -13.13
C ALA A 306 -5.60 1.26 -14.23
N TYR A 307 -6.03 1.26 -15.50
CA TYR A 307 -5.13 1.10 -16.64
C TYR A 307 -4.03 2.16 -16.64
N LEU A 308 -4.39 3.45 -16.57
CA LEU A 308 -3.43 4.56 -16.61
C LEU A 308 -2.36 4.44 -15.52
N ASN A 309 -2.76 4.20 -14.27
CA ASN A 309 -1.81 4.11 -13.16
C ASN A 309 -1.00 2.81 -13.17
N ALA A 310 -1.55 1.72 -13.71
CA ALA A 310 -0.85 0.44 -13.87
C ALA A 310 0.31 0.53 -14.89
N LEU A 311 0.31 1.51 -15.79
CA LEU A 311 1.43 1.77 -16.71
C LEU A 311 2.74 2.10 -15.98
N THR A 312 2.68 2.52 -14.72
CA THR A 312 3.87 2.75 -13.89
C THR A 312 4.61 1.47 -13.49
N GLY A 313 3.98 0.30 -13.62
CA GLY A 313 4.52 -0.99 -13.18
C GLY A 313 4.50 -1.20 -11.65
N LYS A 314 4.06 -0.22 -10.87
CA LYS A 314 4.02 -0.28 -9.39
C LYS A 314 2.80 -1.00 -8.82
N GLY A 315 1.82 -1.35 -9.66
CA GLY A 315 0.60 -2.02 -9.25
C GLY A 315 -0.54 -1.09 -8.88
N VAL A 316 -1.77 -1.59 -9.09
CA VAL A 316 -3.02 -0.95 -8.69
C VAL A 316 -3.92 -1.98 -8.02
N HIS A 317 -4.42 -1.66 -6.83
CA HIS A 317 -5.37 -2.51 -6.12
C HIS A 317 -6.79 -1.98 -6.33
N ILE A 318 -7.69 -2.85 -6.79
CA ILE A 318 -9.12 -2.56 -6.85
C ILE A 318 -9.79 -3.35 -5.74
N VAL A 319 -10.36 -2.61 -4.78
CA VAL A 319 -10.88 -3.16 -3.54
C VAL A 319 -12.40 -3.21 -3.63
N THR A 320 -12.98 -4.40 -3.43
CA THR A 320 -14.42 -4.63 -3.38
C THR A 320 -14.84 -5.16 -2.01
N VAL A 321 -16.15 -5.27 -1.78
CA VAL A 321 -16.72 -5.67 -0.48
C VAL A 321 -16.75 -7.19 -0.24
N ASN A 322 -16.60 -8.03 -1.28
CA ASN A 322 -16.61 -9.49 -1.13
C ASN A 322 -15.94 -10.22 -2.30
N ASP A 323 -15.57 -11.48 -2.06
CA ASP A 323 -14.85 -12.34 -3.02
C ASP A 323 -15.60 -12.54 -4.33
N TYR A 324 -16.94 -12.62 -4.29
CA TYR A 324 -17.75 -12.77 -5.51
C TYR A 324 -17.60 -11.56 -6.44
N LEU A 325 -17.68 -10.35 -5.90
CA LEU A 325 -17.50 -9.13 -6.67
C LEU A 325 -16.06 -8.98 -7.15
N ALA A 326 -15.07 -9.29 -6.31
CA ALA A 326 -13.66 -9.29 -6.71
C ALA A 326 -13.41 -10.21 -7.91
N HIS A 327 -13.92 -11.44 -7.85
CA HIS A 327 -13.79 -12.41 -8.94
C HIS A 327 -14.53 -11.98 -10.20
N ARG A 328 -15.81 -11.64 -10.07
CA ARG A 328 -16.67 -11.21 -11.19
C ARG A 328 -16.06 -10.01 -11.93
N ASP A 329 -15.65 -8.99 -11.19
CA ASP A 329 -15.16 -7.74 -11.78
C ASP A 329 -13.78 -7.92 -12.40
N ALA A 330 -12.93 -8.75 -11.80
CA ALA A 330 -11.65 -9.13 -12.38
C ALA A 330 -11.80 -9.95 -13.68
N GLU A 331 -12.75 -10.86 -13.77
CA GLU A 331 -13.03 -11.61 -15.00
C GLU A 331 -13.68 -10.73 -16.07
N TRP A 332 -14.63 -9.89 -15.68
CA TRP A 332 -15.38 -9.06 -16.61
C TRP A 332 -14.53 -7.90 -17.14
N MET A 333 -14.01 -7.04 -16.26
CA MET A 333 -13.17 -5.91 -16.65
C MET A 333 -11.75 -6.34 -17.04
N GLY A 334 -11.28 -7.50 -16.56
CA GLY A 334 -9.98 -8.04 -16.95
C GLY A 334 -9.85 -8.34 -18.43
N GLN A 335 -10.95 -8.50 -19.16
CA GLN A 335 -10.94 -8.61 -20.62
C GLN A 335 -10.34 -7.35 -21.27
N ILE A 336 -10.68 -6.16 -20.75
CA ILE A 336 -10.13 -4.89 -21.24
C ILE A 336 -8.62 -4.82 -20.96
N TYR A 337 -8.21 -5.10 -19.74
CA TYR A 337 -6.80 -5.02 -19.35
C TYR A 337 -5.92 -6.01 -20.12
N LYS A 338 -6.37 -7.27 -20.22
CA LYS A 338 -5.66 -8.33 -20.96
C LYS A 338 -5.59 -8.01 -22.46
N PHE A 339 -6.65 -7.48 -23.05
CA PHE A 339 -6.66 -7.01 -24.44
C PHE A 339 -5.61 -5.91 -24.66
N LEU A 340 -5.44 -5.00 -23.70
CA LEU A 340 -4.40 -3.97 -23.73
C LEU A 340 -3.03 -4.48 -23.23
N GLY A 341 -2.84 -5.78 -23.02
CA GLY A 341 -1.54 -6.36 -22.65
C GLY A 341 -1.13 -6.18 -21.19
N LEU A 342 -2.06 -5.84 -20.29
CA LEU A 342 -1.84 -5.84 -18.83
C LEU A 342 -2.23 -7.18 -18.20
N THR A 343 -1.61 -7.49 -17.08
CA THR A 343 -1.89 -8.65 -16.24
C THR A 343 -2.87 -8.31 -15.11
N VAL A 344 -3.70 -9.28 -14.72
CA VAL A 344 -4.73 -9.11 -13.69
C VAL A 344 -4.63 -10.25 -12.68
N GLY A 345 -4.43 -9.90 -11.41
CA GLY A 345 -4.44 -10.81 -10.26
C GLY A 345 -5.76 -10.74 -9.51
N ILE A 346 -6.12 -11.82 -8.82
CA ILE A 346 -7.34 -11.93 -8.02
C ILE A 346 -6.97 -12.49 -6.65
N LEU A 347 -7.40 -11.82 -5.60
CA LEU A 347 -7.26 -12.26 -4.22
C LEU A 347 -8.63 -12.67 -3.68
N VAL A 348 -8.77 -13.95 -3.39
CA VAL A 348 -9.96 -14.54 -2.76
C VAL A 348 -9.51 -15.42 -1.60
N ASN A 349 -10.41 -15.63 -0.63
CA ASN A 349 -10.12 -16.40 0.57
C ASN A 349 -9.70 -17.86 0.28
N ALA A 350 -10.14 -18.41 -0.85
CA ALA A 350 -9.83 -19.78 -1.28
C ALA A 350 -8.33 -20.01 -1.58
N VAL A 351 -7.57 -18.95 -1.88
CA VAL A 351 -6.12 -19.05 -2.14
C VAL A 351 -5.37 -18.93 -0.83
N GLU A 352 -4.62 -19.98 -0.47
CA GLU A 352 -3.87 -20.01 0.78
C GLU A 352 -2.90 -18.82 0.90
N PRO A 353 -2.83 -18.16 2.07
CA PRO A 353 -1.91 -17.05 2.30
C PRO A 353 -0.45 -17.48 2.23
N LEU A 354 0.46 -16.52 2.02
CA LEU A 354 1.92 -16.74 2.00
C LEU A 354 2.41 -17.75 0.93
N THR A 355 1.61 -17.97 -0.11
CA THR A 355 1.95 -18.85 -1.24
C THR A 355 2.51 -18.08 -2.44
N ASP A 356 3.22 -18.79 -3.32
CA ASP A 356 3.71 -18.23 -4.59
C ASP A 356 2.57 -17.77 -5.50
N GLU A 357 1.43 -18.47 -5.47
CA GLU A 357 0.22 -18.08 -6.20
C GLU A 357 -0.32 -16.74 -5.69
N ARG A 358 -0.38 -16.56 -4.37
CA ARG A 358 -0.76 -15.30 -3.74
C ARG A 358 0.19 -14.17 -4.12
N ARG A 359 1.50 -14.41 -4.10
CA ARG A 359 2.52 -13.44 -4.53
C ARG A 359 2.38 -13.08 -6.02
N ALA A 360 2.11 -14.05 -6.88
CA ALA A 360 1.89 -13.82 -8.31
C ALA A 360 0.68 -12.90 -8.57
N ALA A 361 -0.39 -13.02 -7.77
CA ALA A 361 -1.55 -12.13 -7.86
C ALA A 361 -1.19 -10.66 -7.53
N TYR A 362 -0.31 -10.40 -6.57
CA TYR A 362 0.20 -9.05 -6.27
C TYR A 362 1.19 -8.53 -7.32
N GLN A 363 1.93 -9.42 -8.00
CA GLN A 363 2.87 -9.06 -9.07
C GLN A 363 2.16 -8.63 -10.37
N ALA A 364 0.89 -8.97 -10.54
CA ALA A 364 0.08 -8.50 -11.66
C ALA A 364 -0.03 -6.97 -11.68
N ASP A 365 -0.19 -6.37 -12.87
CA ASP A 365 -0.30 -4.92 -13.04
C ASP A 365 -1.49 -4.32 -12.27
N ILE A 366 -2.59 -5.08 -12.19
CA ILE A 366 -3.81 -4.75 -11.46
C ILE A 366 -4.22 -5.96 -10.63
N THR A 367 -4.55 -5.75 -9.36
CA THR A 367 -4.98 -6.80 -8.43
C THR A 367 -6.35 -6.47 -7.89
N TYR A 368 -7.33 -7.34 -8.11
CA TYR A 368 -8.64 -7.26 -7.46
C TYR A 368 -8.63 -8.07 -6.17
N GLY A 369 -9.32 -7.57 -5.15
CA GLY A 369 -9.47 -8.28 -3.89
C GLY A 369 -10.40 -7.57 -2.94
N THR A 370 -10.60 -8.15 -1.76
CA THR A 370 -11.38 -7.51 -0.70
C THR A 370 -10.49 -6.73 0.24
N ASN A 371 -11.06 -5.74 0.90
CA ASN A 371 -10.41 -5.01 1.99
C ASN A 371 -9.83 -5.95 3.05
N ASN A 372 -10.57 -7.01 3.40
CA ASN A 372 -10.13 -8.04 4.33
C ASN A 372 -8.86 -8.75 3.84
N GLU A 373 -8.87 -9.28 2.61
CA GLU A 373 -7.74 -10.05 2.07
C GLU A 373 -6.48 -9.18 1.95
N PHE A 374 -6.61 -7.93 1.48
CA PHE A 374 -5.48 -6.98 1.44
C PHE A 374 -4.93 -6.64 2.83
N GLY A 375 -5.79 -6.37 3.80
CA GLY A 375 -5.35 -6.01 5.14
C GLY A 375 -4.77 -7.19 5.92
N PHE A 376 -5.32 -8.40 5.75
CA PHE A 376 -4.77 -9.61 6.37
C PHE A 376 -3.42 -10.00 5.78
N ASP A 377 -3.23 -9.89 4.47
CA ASP A 377 -1.92 -10.15 3.86
C ASP A 377 -0.87 -9.16 4.37
N TYR A 378 -1.22 -7.88 4.55
CA TYR A 378 -0.33 -6.91 5.20
C TYR A 378 0.05 -7.34 6.62
N LEU A 379 -0.92 -7.77 7.43
CA LEU A 379 -0.63 -8.26 8.79
C LEU A 379 0.26 -9.51 8.76
N ARG A 380 0.02 -10.46 7.84
CA ARG A 380 0.82 -11.68 7.68
C ARG A 380 2.24 -11.38 7.24
N ASP A 381 2.43 -10.47 6.29
CA ASP A 381 3.74 -10.03 5.81
C ASP A 381 4.58 -9.37 6.92
N ASN A 382 3.95 -8.79 7.95
CA ASN A 382 4.65 -8.26 9.12
C ASN A 382 4.95 -9.32 10.21
N MET A 383 4.58 -10.58 9.99
CA MET A 383 4.83 -11.71 10.90
C MET A 383 5.73 -12.80 10.30
N VAL A 384 6.15 -12.67 9.03
CA VAL A 384 7.01 -13.67 8.38
C VAL A 384 8.42 -13.68 8.95
N GLY A 385 9.11 -14.82 8.85
CA GLY A 385 10.49 -14.98 9.35
C GLY A 385 11.56 -14.43 8.40
N SER A 386 11.23 -14.25 7.12
CA SER A 386 12.16 -13.80 6.08
C SER A 386 11.46 -13.02 4.96
N LEU A 387 12.18 -12.11 4.30
CA LEU A 387 11.62 -11.21 3.29
C LEU A 387 11.08 -11.93 2.04
N ASP A 388 11.64 -13.08 1.69
CA ASP A 388 11.18 -13.89 0.56
C ASP A 388 9.78 -14.49 0.77
N GLN A 389 9.31 -14.56 2.02
CA GLN A 389 7.97 -15.05 2.34
C GLN A 389 6.87 -14.00 2.14
N MET A 390 7.22 -12.72 2.04
CA MET A 390 6.25 -11.66 1.83
C MET A 390 5.50 -11.85 0.49
N VAL A 391 4.21 -11.56 0.48
CA VAL A 391 3.38 -11.65 -0.73
C VAL A 391 3.04 -10.30 -1.33
N GLN A 392 2.91 -9.26 -0.51
CA GLN A 392 2.65 -7.91 -0.98
C GLN A 392 3.92 -7.25 -1.53
N ARG A 393 3.69 -6.23 -2.33
CA ARG A 393 4.68 -5.22 -2.75
C ARG A 393 4.22 -3.84 -2.31
N ASP A 394 5.02 -2.81 -2.60
CA ASP A 394 4.73 -1.42 -2.28
C ASP A 394 3.26 -1.02 -2.55
N LEU A 395 2.61 -0.45 -1.53
CA LEU A 395 1.21 0.00 -1.60
C LEU A 395 1.10 1.30 -2.41
N ASN A 396 0.96 1.15 -3.73
CA ASN A 396 1.04 2.27 -4.66
C ASN A 396 -0.29 3.02 -4.87
N TYR A 397 -1.31 2.36 -5.40
CA TYR A 397 -2.60 2.99 -5.67
C TYR A 397 -3.75 2.03 -5.37
N ALA A 398 -4.72 2.47 -4.57
CA ALA A 398 -5.96 1.74 -4.32
C ALA A 398 -7.18 2.52 -4.80
N ILE A 399 -8.08 1.82 -5.49
CA ILE A 399 -9.44 2.28 -5.81
C ILE A 399 -10.42 1.45 -5.00
N VAL A 400 -11.12 2.08 -4.07
CA VAL A 400 -12.08 1.43 -3.19
C VAL A 400 -13.49 1.57 -3.77
N ASP A 401 -14.08 0.46 -4.23
CA ASP A 401 -15.50 0.42 -4.57
C ASP A 401 -16.34 0.39 -3.30
N GLU A 402 -17.52 1.00 -3.35
CA GLU A 402 -18.42 1.17 -2.21
C GLU A 402 -17.67 1.77 -0.99
N VAL A 403 -16.94 2.86 -1.25
CA VAL A 403 -15.99 3.48 -0.31
C VAL A 403 -16.59 3.88 1.04
N ASP A 404 -17.86 4.28 1.06
CA ASP A 404 -18.61 4.57 2.28
C ASP A 404 -18.78 3.31 3.13
N ASN A 405 -19.09 2.18 2.51
CA ASN A 405 -19.21 0.92 3.23
C ASN A 405 -17.86 0.46 3.80
N ILE A 406 -16.79 0.49 2.99
CA ILE A 406 -15.48 -0.04 3.42
C ILE A 406 -14.76 0.91 4.40
N LEU A 407 -14.72 2.20 4.10
CA LEU A 407 -13.92 3.18 4.86
C LEU A 407 -14.67 3.82 6.04
N ILE A 408 -16.00 3.64 6.14
CA ILE A 408 -16.80 4.16 7.25
C ILE A 408 -17.45 3.01 8.03
N ASP A 409 -18.27 2.18 7.37
CA ASP A 409 -19.05 1.16 8.08
C ASP A 409 -18.18 -0.01 8.57
N GLU A 410 -17.40 -0.64 7.69
CA GLU A 410 -16.52 -1.76 8.04
C GLU A 410 -15.30 -1.30 8.85
N ALA A 411 -14.87 -0.05 8.66
CA ALA A 411 -13.77 0.56 9.39
C ALA A 411 -13.99 0.72 10.90
N ARG A 412 -15.19 0.41 11.40
CA ARG A 412 -15.50 0.41 12.85
C ARG A 412 -14.84 -0.74 13.59
N THR A 413 -14.53 -1.85 12.92
CA THR A 413 -13.89 -3.02 13.52
C THR A 413 -12.47 -3.17 12.99
N PRO A 414 -11.45 -3.29 13.84
CA PRO A 414 -10.09 -3.54 13.37
C PRO A 414 -9.94 -4.94 12.78
N LEU A 415 -8.98 -5.09 11.88
CA LEU A 415 -8.48 -6.40 11.47
C LEU A 415 -7.62 -6.97 12.59
N ILE A 416 -7.84 -8.23 12.91
CA ILE A 416 -7.17 -8.93 14.01
C ILE A 416 -6.80 -10.33 13.53
N ILE A 417 -5.50 -10.66 13.59
CA ILE A 417 -5.06 -12.05 13.51
C ILE A 417 -4.92 -12.56 14.94
N SER A 418 -5.72 -13.56 15.29
CA SER A 418 -5.66 -14.23 16.58
C SER A 418 -5.03 -15.61 16.41
N GLY A 419 -4.09 -15.95 17.27
CA GLY A 419 -3.60 -17.33 17.39
C GLY A 419 -4.41 -18.11 18.43
N GLN A 420 -4.53 -19.42 18.22
CA GLN A 420 -4.95 -20.30 19.31
C GLN A 420 -3.75 -20.45 20.25
N GLY A 421 -3.88 -20.01 21.50
CA GLY A 421 -2.86 -20.31 22.49
C GLY A 421 -2.69 -21.82 22.62
N GLN A 422 -1.53 -22.36 22.20
CA GLN A 422 -1.12 -23.74 22.49
C GLN A 422 -0.77 -23.94 23.98
N GLU A 423 -1.27 -23.08 24.87
CA GLU A 423 -0.89 -23.10 26.26
C GLU A 423 -1.46 -24.35 26.92
N SER A 424 -0.56 -25.21 27.42
CA SER A 424 -0.96 -26.29 28.30
C SER A 424 -1.47 -25.67 29.59
N THR A 425 -2.79 -25.75 29.81
CA THR A 425 -3.46 -25.35 31.06
C THR A 425 -2.79 -25.95 32.29
N ASP A 426 -2.06 -27.07 32.12
CA ASP A 426 -1.31 -27.74 33.17
C ASP A 426 -0.16 -26.89 33.73
N HIS A 427 0.48 -26.02 32.93
CA HIS A 427 1.59 -25.19 33.43
C HIS A 427 1.08 -24.16 34.43
N TYR A 428 -0.01 -23.45 34.14
CA TYR A 428 -0.63 -22.53 35.12
C TYR A 428 -0.99 -23.26 36.41
N VAL A 429 -1.57 -24.46 36.33
CA VAL A 429 -1.93 -25.25 37.52
C VAL A 429 -0.70 -25.68 38.31
N ARG A 430 0.41 -26.06 37.65
CA ARG A 430 1.67 -26.42 38.33
C ARG A 430 2.29 -25.22 39.03
N PHE A 431 2.46 -24.10 38.33
CA PHE A 431 3.08 -22.90 38.89
C PHE A 431 2.22 -22.27 39.99
N ALA A 432 0.89 -22.31 39.88
CA ALA A 432 -0.02 -21.88 40.96
C ALA A 432 0.13 -22.70 42.25
N LYS A 433 0.53 -23.97 42.16
CA LYS A 433 0.87 -24.81 43.34
C LYS A 433 2.24 -24.50 43.93
N TRP A 434 3.15 -23.93 43.15
CA TRP A 434 4.52 -23.62 43.56
C TRP A 434 4.66 -22.22 44.12
N ALA A 435 3.95 -21.23 43.56
CA ALA A 435 4.01 -19.84 44.01
C ALA A 435 3.79 -19.66 45.54
N PRO A 436 2.87 -20.38 46.22
CA PRO A 436 2.69 -20.29 47.67
C PRO A 436 3.87 -20.81 48.50
N ARG A 437 4.79 -21.57 47.89
CA ARG A 437 5.98 -22.12 48.57
C ARG A 437 7.10 -21.09 48.68
N LEU A 438 7.03 -19.99 47.92
CA LEU A 438 8.02 -18.91 47.95
C LEU A 438 7.83 -18.03 49.20
N LYS A 439 8.94 -17.67 49.85
CA LYS A 439 8.97 -16.87 51.06
C LYS A 439 9.35 -15.41 50.75
N PRO A 440 8.61 -14.43 51.28
CA PRO A 440 8.98 -13.02 51.13
C PRO A 440 10.35 -12.74 51.76
N GLU A 441 11.10 -11.80 51.17
CA GLU A 441 12.45 -11.35 51.57
C GLU A 441 13.57 -12.41 51.44
N ALA A 442 13.23 -13.69 51.28
CA ALA A 442 14.19 -14.77 51.03
C ALA A 442 14.18 -15.21 49.56
N ASP A 443 12.99 -15.50 49.01
CA ASP A 443 12.83 -16.02 47.65
C ASP A 443 12.41 -14.91 46.66
N TYR A 444 11.83 -13.81 47.14
CA TYR A 444 11.43 -12.67 46.31
C TYR A 444 11.31 -11.37 47.10
N THR A 445 11.33 -10.25 46.38
CA THR A 445 10.99 -8.91 46.87
C THR A 445 9.82 -8.34 46.05
N VAL A 446 9.06 -7.43 46.63
CA VAL A 446 7.89 -6.81 45.97
C VAL A 446 8.10 -5.31 45.87
N GLU A 447 8.01 -4.77 44.67
CA GLU A 447 7.96 -3.34 44.46
C GLU A 447 6.49 -2.88 44.36
N GLU A 448 5.96 -2.37 45.48
CA GLU A 448 4.53 -2.02 45.57
C GLU A 448 4.09 -0.91 44.61
N LYS A 449 5.00 0.02 44.26
CA LYS A 449 4.71 1.13 43.34
C LYS A 449 4.48 0.66 41.90
N THR A 450 5.28 -0.31 41.45
CA THR A 450 5.23 -0.83 40.08
C THR A 450 4.39 -2.11 39.99
N ARG A 451 3.97 -2.67 41.13
CA ARG A 451 3.28 -3.97 41.23
C ARG A 451 4.07 -5.06 40.50
N THR A 452 5.37 -5.12 40.79
CA THR A 452 6.30 -6.10 40.24
C THR A 452 6.86 -6.98 41.36
N VAL A 453 7.02 -8.27 41.08
CA VAL A 453 7.71 -9.22 41.96
C VAL A 453 9.08 -9.51 41.35
N ILE A 454 10.15 -9.31 42.11
CA ILE A 454 11.52 -9.60 41.68
C ILE A 454 11.99 -10.83 42.46
N LEU A 455 12.28 -11.92 41.76
CA LEU A 455 12.82 -13.13 42.38
C LEU A 455 14.28 -12.92 42.80
N THR A 456 14.66 -13.47 43.95
CA THR A 456 16.07 -13.56 44.35
C THR A 456 16.72 -14.79 43.70
N GLU A 457 18.05 -14.90 43.75
CA GLU A 457 18.77 -16.10 43.29
C GLU A 457 18.23 -17.38 43.94
N ALA A 458 17.95 -17.33 45.26
CA ALA A 458 17.37 -18.46 45.99
C ALA A 458 15.95 -18.81 45.52
N GLY A 459 15.15 -17.81 45.14
CA GLY A 459 13.82 -18.03 44.57
C GLY A 459 13.85 -18.66 43.18
N ILE A 460 14.80 -18.22 42.34
CA ILE A 460 15.03 -18.78 41.00
C ILE A 460 15.44 -20.25 41.12
N GLU A 461 16.47 -20.56 41.91
CA GLU A 461 16.97 -21.92 42.10
C GLU A 461 15.87 -22.87 42.60
N LYS A 462 15.02 -22.38 43.51
CA LYS A 462 13.89 -23.15 44.04
C LYS A 462 12.82 -23.43 42.99
N ILE A 463 12.53 -22.50 42.08
CA ILE A 463 11.60 -22.74 40.97
C ILE A 463 12.24 -23.67 39.94
N GLU A 464 13.51 -23.52 39.62
CA GLU A 464 14.25 -24.39 38.69
C GLU A 464 14.24 -25.85 39.16
N GLN A 465 14.48 -26.09 40.45
CA GLN A 465 14.38 -27.41 41.07
C GLN A 465 12.96 -27.99 40.99
N LEU A 466 11.92 -27.16 41.20
CA LEU A 466 10.52 -27.60 41.10
C LEU A 466 10.08 -27.88 39.66
N ALA A 467 10.57 -27.08 38.71
CA ALA A 467 10.30 -27.21 37.28
C ALA A 467 11.14 -28.30 36.61
N GLY A 468 12.25 -28.73 37.24
CA GLY A 468 13.17 -29.72 36.70
C GLY A 468 14.04 -29.19 35.56
N VAL A 469 14.29 -27.88 35.52
CA VAL A 469 15.12 -27.21 34.51
C VAL A 469 16.43 -26.72 35.13
N LYS A 470 17.48 -26.57 34.31
CA LYS A 470 18.77 -26.06 34.79
C LYS A 470 18.80 -24.54 34.91
N ASN A 471 18.19 -23.85 33.95
CA ASN A 471 18.05 -22.40 33.95
C ASN A 471 16.68 -22.04 33.37
N ILE A 472 15.85 -21.38 34.16
CA ILE A 472 14.49 -21.01 33.72
C ILE A 472 14.52 -19.96 32.60
N TYR A 473 15.59 -19.15 32.51
CA TYR A 473 15.74 -18.06 31.55
C TYR A 473 16.43 -18.46 30.22
N ASP A 474 16.71 -19.74 30.00
CA ASP A 474 17.25 -20.19 28.71
C ASP A 474 16.22 -19.95 27.57
N PRO A 475 16.66 -19.67 26.33
CA PRO A 475 15.77 -19.41 25.18
C PRO A 475 14.73 -20.52 24.92
N GLU A 476 15.04 -21.76 25.29
CA GLU A 476 14.14 -22.92 25.18
C GLU A 476 13.00 -22.89 26.22
N ASN A 477 13.14 -22.11 27.30
CA ASN A 477 12.23 -22.05 28.44
C ASN A 477 11.44 -20.73 28.53
N VAL A 478 11.46 -19.89 27.49
CA VAL A 478 10.79 -18.57 27.47
C VAL A 478 9.32 -18.66 27.89
N GLU A 479 8.61 -19.70 27.47
CA GLU A 479 7.22 -19.90 27.88
C GLU A 479 7.07 -20.24 29.37
N LEU A 480 7.96 -21.07 29.93
CA LEU A 480 7.96 -21.45 31.34
C LEU A 480 8.22 -20.25 32.25
N THR A 481 9.12 -19.36 31.84
CA THR A 481 9.38 -18.09 32.55
C THR A 481 8.10 -17.26 32.65
N ARG A 482 7.35 -17.11 31.55
CA ARG A 482 6.09 -16.36 31.56
C ARG A 482 5.03 -16.97 32.50
N TYR A 483 4.88 -18.30 32.51
CA TYR A 483 3.95 -18.96 33.45
C TYR A 483 4.36 -18.78 34.91
N MET A 484 5.67 -18.85 35.19
CA MET A 484 6.23 -18.60 36.51
C MET A 484 5.90 -17.19 37.00
N GLU A 485 6.26 -16.17 36.22
CA GLU A 485 6.06 -14.76 36.58
C GLU A 485 4.59 -14.46 36.84
N ASN A 486 3.69 -14.91 35.95
CA ASN A 486 2.26 -14.70 36.10
C ASN A 486 1.66 -15.38 37.34
N ALA A 487 2.05 -16.62 37.64
CA ALA A 487 1.58 -17.34 38.82
C ALA A 487 2.05 -16.68 40.12
N ILE A 488 3.31 -16.25 40.17
CA ILE A 488 3.91 -15.54 41.30
C ILE A 488 3.20 -14.20 41.51
N LYS A 489 3.03 -13.43 40.43
CA LYS A 489 2.30 -12.15 40.43
C LYS A 489 0.86 -12.31 40.89
N ALA A 490 0.14 -13.30 40.36
CA ALA A 490 -1.24 -13.61 40.74
C ALA A 490 -1.36 -13.98 42.22
N HIS A 491 -0.39 -14.71 42.79
CA HIS A 491 -0.40 -15.13 44.19
C HIS A 491 -0.07 -13.96 45.14
N ILE A 492 0.99 -13.21 44.84
CA ILE A 492 1.58 -12.24 45.76
C ILE A 492 0.88 -10.88 45.67
N ILE A 493 0.59 -10.40 44.46
CA ILE A 493 0.10 -9.03 44.24
C ILE A 493 -1.43 -8.97 44.24
N PHE A 494 -2.08 -9.85 43.48
CA PHE A 494 -3.54 -9.80 43.29
C PHE A 494 -4.25 -10.52 44.42
N LYS A 495 -5.23 -9.85 45.07
CA LYS A 495 -5.96 -10.34 46.22
C LYS A 495 -7.44 -10.50 45.90
N ARG A 496 -7.99 -11.62 46.34
CA ARG A 496 -9.42 -11.89 46.31
C ARG A 496 -10.16 -10.88 47.19
N ASP A 497 -11.35 -10.49 46.76
CA ASP A 497 -12.24 -9.51 47.38
C ASP A 497 -11.68 -8.07 47.42
N LYS A 498 -10.57 -7.83 46.71
CA LYS A 498 -10.00 -6.49 46.48
C LYS A 498 -9.82 -6.21 44.99
N ASP A 499 -9.03 -7.03 44.30
CA ASP A 499 -8.72 -6.87 42.88
C ASP A 499 -9.66 -7.70 41.98
N TYR A 500 -10.22 -8.77 42.52
CA TYR A 500 -11.17 -9.65 41.83
C TYR A 500 -12.04 -10.42 42.83
N ILE A 501 -13.14 -10.99 42.35
CA ILE A 501 -13.97 -11.96 43.08
C ILE A 501 -14.12 -13.24 42.26
N VAL A 502 -14.50 -14.34 42.93
CA VAL A 502 -14.87 -15.59 42.27
C VAL A 502 -16.38 -15.77 42.40
N LYS A 503 -17.10 -15.78 41.28
CA LYS A 503 -18.56 -15.90 41.22
C LYS A 503 -18.94 -16.90 40.14
N ASP A 504 -19.86 -17.83 40.45
CA ASP A 504 -20.36 -18.85 39.52
C ASP A 504 -19.25 -19.69 38.84
N GLY A 505 -18.11 -19.85 39.53
CA GLY A 505 -16.95 -20.56 38.98
C GLY A 505 -16.17 -19.75 37.95
N GLU A 506 -16.25 -18.42 37.97
CA GLU A 506 -15.49 -17.50 37.12
C GLU A 506 -14.81 -16.40 37.94
N VAL A 507 -13.65 -15.92 37.46
CA VAL A 507 -12.95 -14.77 38.04
C VAL A 507 -13.51 -13.49 37.44
N VAL A 508 -14.03 -12.59 38.27
CA VAL A 508 -14.59 -11.29 37.85
C VAL A 508 -13.75 -10.17 38.43
N ILE A 509 -13.25 -9.29 37.58
CA ILE A 509 -12.43 -8.13 38.00
C ILE A 509 -13.30 -7.14 38.78
N VAL A 510 -12.73 -6.57 39.84
CA VAL A 510 -13.34 -5.50 40.62
C VAL A 510 -12.56 -4.22 40.39
N ASP A 511 -13.26 -3.12 40.11
CA ASP A 511 -12.66 -1.80 40.05
C ASP A 511 -12.25 -1.35 41.46
N GLU A 512 -10.95 -1.11 41.68
CA GLU A 512 -10.39 -0.79 43.00
C GLU A 512 -10.96 0.49 43.63
N PHE A 513 -11.43 1.44 42.82
CA PHE A 513 -11.94 2.73 43.32
C PHE A 513 -13.43 2.69 43.62
N THR A 514 -14.19 1.95 42.81
CA THR A 514 -15.67 1.96 42.86
C THR A 514 -16.27 0.68 43.42
N GLY A 515 -15.49 -0.39 43.55
CA GLY A 515 -15.97 -1.73 43.95
C GLY A 515 -16.91 -2.38 42.94
N ARG A 516 -17.06 -1.79 41.74
CA ARG A 516 -17.95 -2.31 40.70
C ARG A 516 -17.34 -3.56 40.06
N GLN A 517 -18.18 -4.57 39.89
CA GLN A 517 -17.83 -5.77 39.14
C GLN A 517 -17.76 -5.43 37.65
N MET A 518 -16.72 -5.91 36.96
CA MET A 518 -16.52 -5.72 35.53
C MET A 518 -16.63 -7.05 34.78
N PRO A 519 -17.84 -7.62 34.66
CA PRO A 519 -18.04 -8.87 33.93
C PRO A 519 -17.63 -8.72 32.46
N GLY A 520 -17.02 -9.78 31.91
CA GLY A 520 -16.50 -9.79 30.54
C GLY A 520 -15.11 -9.18 30.34
N ARG A 521 -14.53 -8.53 31.36
CA ARG A 521 -13.12 -8.09 31.33
C ARG A 521 -12.20 -9.17 31.88
N ARG A 522 -11.07 -9.38 31.22
CA ARG A 522 -10.00 -10.29 31.66
C ARG A 522 -8.68 -9.53 31.79
N TYR A 523 -7.78 -10.04 32.64
CA TYR A 523 -6.42 -9.53 32.74
C TYR A 523 -5.61 -10.04 31.54
N SER A 524 -4.71 -9.23 31.00
CA SER A 524 -3.92 -9.56 29.80
C SER A 524 -2.73 -10.48 30.10
N GLU A 525 -2.10 -10.97 29.03
CA GLU A 525 -0.80 -11.67 29.05
C GLU A 525 -0.75 -12.95 29.90
N GLY A 526 -1.87 -13.68 30.02
CA GLY A 526 -1.92 -14.92 30.81
C GLY A 526 -2.14 -14.73 32.32
N LEU A 527 -2.21 -13.49 32.81
CA LEU A 527 -2.41 -13.21 34.24
C LEU A 527 -3.80 -13.67 34.73
N HIS A 528 -4.84 -13.58 33.88
CA HIS A 528 -6.18 -13.98 34.27
C HIS A 528 -6.26 -15.51 34.49
N GLN A 529 -5.59 -16.28 33.64
CA GLN A 529 -5.45 -17.73 33.71
C GLN A 529 -4.65 -18.14 34.95
N ALA A 530 -3.61 -17.38 35.30
CA ALA A 530 -2.88 -17.59 36.54
C ALA A 530 -3.75 -17.36 37.79
N ILE A 531 -4.65 -16.37 37.77
CA ILE A 531 -5.61 -16.14 38.86
C ILE A 531 -6.68 -17.24 38.90
N GLU A 532 -7.21 -17.67 37.74
CA GLU A 532 -8.12 -18.81 37.64
C GLU A 532 -7.48 -20.08 38.24
N ALA A 533 -6.22 -20.36 37.89
CA ALA A 533 -5.47 -21.49 38.41
C ALA A 533 -5.20 -21.38 39.92
N LYS A 534 -4.87 -20.18 40.42
CA LYS A 534 -4.69 -19.88 41.85
C LYS A 534 -5.95 -20.17 42.66
N GLU A 535 -7.12 -19.80 42.15
CA GLU A 535 -8.41 -19.98 42.83
C GLU A 535 -9.03 -21.36 42.59
N GLY A 536 -8.39 -22.24 41.81
CA GLY A 536 -8.89 -23.57 41.48
C GLY A 536 -10.09 -23.58 40.53
N VAL A 537 -10.25 -22.49 39.76
CA VAL A 537 -11.28 -22.33 38.73
C VAL A 537 -10.83 -22.97 37.41
N LYS A 538 -11.77 -23.35 36.54
CA LYS A 538 -11.45 -23.87 35.21
C LYS A 538 -10.73 -22.80 34.39
N VAL A 539 -9.44 -23.04 34.12
CA VAL A 539 -8.62 -22.16 33.29
C VAL A 539 -9.15 -22.15 31.87
N GLN A 540 -9.57 -20.98 31.38
CA GLN A 540 -10.04 -20.84 30.01
C GLN A 540 -8.87 -20.52 29.08
N ARG A 541 -8.85 -21.13 27.88
CA ARG A 541 -7.83 -20.81 26.87
C ARG A 541 -7.96 -19.36 26.43
N GLU A 542 -6.83 -18.66 26.32
CA GLU A 542 -6.80 -17.35 25.68
C GLU A 542 -6.66 -17.51 24.17
N ASN A 543 -7.39 -16.68 23.44
CA ASN A 543 -6.97 -16.32 22.10
C ASN A 543 -6.13 -15.06 22.23
N HIS A 544 -4.84 -15.15 21.91
CA HIS A 544 -3.97 -13.98 21.88
C HIS A 544 -4.11 -13.24 20.54
N THR A 545 -4.10 -11.92 20.57
CA THR A 545 -3.98 -11.11 19.35
C THR A 545 -2.52 -11.09 18.93
N LEU A 546 -2.20 -11.62 17.75
CA LEU A 546 -0.85 -11.65 17.19
C LEU A 546 -0.53 -10.34 16.46
N ALA A 547 -1.48 -9.84 15.67
CA ALA A 547 -1.33 -8.61 14.91
C ALA A 547 -2.69 -7.92 14.73
N THR A 548 -2.69 -6.59 14.69
CA THR A 548 -3.90 -5.81 14.44
C THR A 548 -3.60 -4.53 13.67
N ILE A 549 -4.54 -4.13 12.81
CA ILE A 549 -4.55 -2.84 12.13
C ILE A 549 -6.00 -2.42 11.89
N THR A 550 -6.29 -1.12 11.96
CA THR A 550 -7.60 -0.60 11.55
C THR A 550 -7.61 -0.34 10.05
N PHE A 551 -8.78 -0.41 9.38
CA PHE A 551 -8.88 -0.05 7.97
C PHE A 551 -8.43 1.40 7.70
N GLN A 552 -8.70 2.32 8.63
CA GLN A 552 -8.19 3.70 8.55
C GLN A 552 -6.68 3.74 8.42
N ASN A 553 -5.96 3.01 9.27
CA ASN A 553 -4.51 3.02 9.25
C ASN A 553 -3.96 2.26 8.04
N PHE A 554 -4.57 1.13 7.67
CA PHE A 554 -4.14 0.35 6.50
C PHE A 554 -4.25 1.14 5.19
N PHE A 555 -5.42 1.73 4.90
CA PHE A 555 -5.60 2.46 3.64
C PHE A 555 -4.80 3.76 3.55
N ARG A 556 -4.39 4.34 4.68
CA ARG A 556 -3.48 5.50 4.72
C ARG A 556 -2.04 5.15 4.33
N LEU A 557 -1.67 3.88 4.22
CA LEU A 557 -0.36 3.45 3.75
C LEU A 557 -0.19 3.57 2.23
N TYR A 558 -1.29 3.67 1.47
CA TYR A 558 -1.21 3.80 0.02
C TYR A 558 -0.70 5.19 -0.39
N ASN A 559 0.22 5.23 -1.36
CA ASN A 559 0.71 6.51 -1.92
C ASN A 559 -0.41 7.34 -2.55
N LYS A 560 -1.39 6.66 -3.16
CA LYS A 560 -2.61 7.26 -3.66
C LYS A 560 -3.82 6.40 -3.29
N LEU A 561 -4.88 7.03 -2.83
CA LEU A 561 -6.15 6.39 -2.49
C LEU A 561 -7.27 7.11 -3.23
N ALA A 562 -8.21 6.36 -3.79
CA ALA A 562 -9.41 6.87 -4.42
C ALA A 562 -10.60 5.97 -4.08
N GLY A 563 -11.82 6.44 -4.32
CA GLY A 563 -13.00 5.61 -4.08
C GLY A 563 -14.20 6.00 -4.92
N MET A 564 -15.16 5.10 -5.02
CA MET A 564 -16.41 5.35 -5.74
C MET A 564 -17.59 4.79 -4.96
N THR A 565 -18.72 5.50 -4.97
CA THR A 565 -19.97 5.06 -4.34
C THR A 565 -21.13 5.91 -4.84
N GLY A 566 -22.37 5.53 -4.53
CA GLY A 566 -23.56 6.34 -4.80
C GLY A 566 -23.94 7.35 -3.71
N THR A 567 -23.25 7.32 -2.56
CA THR A 567 -23.69 7.95 -1.30
C THR A 567 -22.52 8.47 -0.43
N ALA A 568 -21.59 9.25 -0.99
CA ALA A 568 -20.42 9.74 -0.23
C ALA A 568 -20.58 11.14 0.37
N LEU A 569 -21.40 12.02 -0.22
CA LEU A 569 -21.46 13.44 0.11
C LEU A 569 -21.88 13.68 1.56
N THR A 570 -22.73 12.80 2.11
CA THR A 570 -23.16 12.87 3.52
C THR A 570 -22.01 12.61 4.48
N GLU A 571 -21.05 11.77 4.09
CA GLU A 571 -19.88 11.38 4.90
C GLU A 571 -18.59 12.13 4.50
N ALA A 572 -18.69 13.16 3.65
CA ALA A 572 -17.55 13.84 3.07
C ALA A 572 -16.59 14.44 4.10
N GLU A 573 -17.12 14.95 5.22
CA GLU A 573 -16.30 15.51 6.30
C GLU A 573 -15.41 14.44 6.97
N GLU A 574 -15.97 13.25 7.24
CA GLU A 574 -15.23 12.15 7.85
C GLU A 574 -14.16 11.61 6.90
N LEU A 575 -14.53 11.38 5.63
CA LEU A 575 -13.63 10.91 4.57
C LEU A 575 -12.43 11.87 4.38
N HIS A 576 -12.67 13.17 4.35
CA HIS A 576 -11.59 14.16 4.26
C HIS A 576 -10.73 14.22 5.54
N LYS A 577 -11.37 14.16 6.72
CA LYS A 577 -10.65 14.26 8.00
C LYS A 577 -9.68 13.10 8.19
N ILE A 578 -10.12 11.87 7.92
CA ILE A 578 -9.37 10.64 8.16
C ILE A 578 -8.42 10.31 6.99
N TYR A 579 -8.93 10.37 5.75
CA TYR A 579 -8.22 9.86 4.57
C TYR A 579 -7.73 10.95 3.61
N LYS A 580 -8.09 12.22 3.84
CA LYS A 580 -7.80 13.35 2.93
C LYS A 580 -8.43 13.17 1.54
N LEU A 581 -9.56 12.46 1.48
CA LEU A 581 -10.33 12.25 0.26
C LEU A 581 -11.45 13.29 0.12
N ASP A 582 -11.39 14.08 -0.93
CA ASP A 582 -12.49 14.98 -1.30
C ASP A 582 -13.56 14.22 -2.11
N VAL A 583 -14.83 14.56 -1.89
CA VAL A 583 -15.96 13.96 -2.62
C VAL A 583 -16.40 14.88 -3.76
N VAL A 584 -16.47 14.32 -4.97
CA VAL A 584 -16.98 14.98 -6.17
C VAL A 584 -18.24 14.29 -6.65
N VAL A 585 -19.35 15.03 -6.75
CA VAL A 585 -20.64 14.49 -7.19
C VAL A 585 -20.72 14.53 -8.70
N ILE A 586 -20.70 13.35 -9.31
CA ILE A 586 -20.73 13.22 -10.76
C ILE A 586 -22.19 13.37 -11.25
N PRO A 587 -22.45 14.14 -12.32
CA PRO A 587 -23.77 14.21 -12.94
C PRO A 587 -24.22 12.83 -13.43
N THR A 588 -25.51 12.53 -13.35
CA THR A 588 -26.07 11.28 -13.90
C THR A 588 -26.09 11.33 -15.43
N HIS A 589 -25.86 10.20 -16.09
CA HIS A 589 -25.88 10.11 -17.56
C HIS A 589 -27.24 10.52 -18.14
N LYS A 590 -28.33 10.11 -17.47
CA LYS A 590 -29.71 10.52 -17.79
C LYS A 590 -30.31 11.30 -16.62
N PRO A 591 -31.28 12.19 -16.86
CA PRO A 591 -32.02 12.83 -15.79
C PRO A 591 -32.66 11.78 -14.85
N MET A 592 -32.42 11.91 -13.55
CA MET A 592 -32.99 11.03 -12.55
C MET A 592 -34.48 11.38 -12.35
N ILE A 593 -35.37 10.42 -12.65
CA ILE A 593 -36.83 10.58 -12.60
C ILE A 593 -37.52 9.70 -11.55
N ARG A 594 -36.75 9.03 -10.67
CA ARG A 594 -37.30 8.20 -9.60
C ARG A 594 -38.07 9.09 -8.63
N ALA A 595 -39.30 8.71 -8.33
CA ALA A 595 -40.12 9.40 -7.34
C ALA A 595 -39.85 8.85 -5.94
N ASP A 596 -39.07 9.60 -5.15
CA ASP A 596 -38.82 9.27 -3.74
C ASP A 596 -40.00 9.79 -2.90
N GLN A 597 -40.79 8.86 -2.34
CA GLN A 597 -41.95 9.17 -1.50
C GLN A 597 -41.53 9.51 -0.06
N PRO A 598 -42.30 10.34 0.67
CA PRO A 598 -42.02 10.63 2.07
C PRO A 598 -42.25 9.41 2.98
N ASP A 599 -41.53 9.36 4.10
CA ASP A 599 -41.62 8.26 5.06
C ASP A 599 -43.02 8.10 5.66
N LEU A 600 -43.48 6.85 5.77
CA LEU A 600 -44.71 6.49 6.48
C LEU A 600 -44.38 5.95 7.88
N ILE A 601 -44.79 6.69 8.92
CA ILE A 601 -44.49 6.38 10.32
C ILE A 601 -45.72 5.76 10.99
N TYR A 602 -45.55 4.54 11.53
CA TYR A 602 -46.62 3.79 12.18
C TYR A 602 -46.41 3.71 13.70
N ARG A 603 -47.53 3.67 14.45
CA ARG A 603 -47.50 3.57 15.93
C ARG A 603 -46.96 2.24 16.44
N THR A 604 -47.16 1.15 15.69
CA THR A 604 -46.75 -0.21 16.09
C THR A 604 -46.07 -0.93 14.94
N SER A 605 -45.19 -1.88 15.29
CA SER A 605 -44.51 -2.75 14.31
C SER A 605 -45.50 -3.54 13.48
N ASP A 606 -46.52 -4.14 14.12
CA ASP A 606 -47.59 -4.87 13.42
C ASP A 606 -48.37 -3.98 12.44
N GLY A 607 -48.61 -2.72 12.82
CA GLY A 607 -49.27 -1.74 11.95
C GLY A 607 -48.44 -1.45 10.70
N LYS A 608 -47.13 -1.27 10.88
CA LYS A 608 -46.16 -1.10 9.79
C LYS A 608 -46.16 -2.31 8.86
N PHE A 609 -45.99 -3.52 9.39
CA PHE A 609 -45.90 -4.74 8.56
C PHE A 609 -47.19 -5.01 7.80
N ARG A 610 -48.37 -4.80 8.41
CA ARG A 610 -49.64 -4.92 7.66
C ARG A 610 -49.72 -3.96 6.50
N ALA A 611 -49.29 -2.71 6.67
CA ALA A 611 -49.30 -1.73 5.59
C ALA A 611 -48.29 -2.08 4.48
N VAL A 612 -47.09 -2.53 4.85
CA VAL A 612 -46.06 -2.99 3.89
C VAL A 612 -46.56 -4.18 3.07
N ILE A 613 -47.20 -5.17 3.70
CA ILE A 613 -47.75 -6.33 2.99
C ILE A 613 -48.85 -5.92 2.02
N GLU A 614 -49.72 -4.99 2.42
CA GLU A 614 -50.79 -4.49 1.57
C GLU A 614 -50.24 -3.75 0.35
N GLU A 615 -49.24 -2.90 0.54
CA GLU A 615 -48.56 -2.19 -0.55
C GLU A 615 -47.86 -3.16 -1.50
N ILE A 616 -47.14 -4.16 -0.97
CA ILE A 616 -46.52 -5.22 -1.79
C ILE A 616 -47.58 -5.95 -2.62
N ARG A 617 -48.72 -6.29 -2.01
CA ARG A 617 -49.82 -6.99 -2.68
C ARG A 617 -50.39 -6.17 -3.83
N GLU A 618 -50.70 -4.90 -3.60
CA GLU A 618 -51.23 -3.99 -4.62
C GLU A 618 -50.26 -3.82 -5.80
N LEU A 619 -48.97 -3.61 -5.52
CA LEU A 619 -47.94 -3.46 -6.55
C LEU A 619 -47.71 -4.76 -7.33
N HIS A 620 -47.74 -5.90 -6.65
CA HIS A 620 -47.60 -7.22 -7.26
C HIS A 620 -48.76 -7.55 -8.21
N GLU A 621 -50.00 -7.26 -7.79
CA GLU A 621 -51.21 -7.43 -8.63
C GLU A 621 -51.15 -6.55 -9.89
N GLN A 622 -50.51 -5.38 -9.81
CA GLN A 622 -50.26 -4.49 -10.96
C GLN A 622 -49.07 -4.95 -11.83
N GLY A 623 -48.33 -5.98 -11.39
CA GLY A 623 -47.14 -6.47 -12.07
C GLY A 623 -45.88 -5.62 -11.85
N GLN A 624 -45.90 -4.65 -10.94
CA GLN A 624 -44.72 -3.83 -10.64
C GLN A 624 -43.73 -4.63 -9.77
N PRO A 625 -42.43 -4.69 -10.12
CA PRO A 625 -41.41 -5.32 -9.27
C PRO A 625 -41.21 -4.54 -7.97
N VAL A 626 -40.98 -5.27 -6.87
CA VAL A 626 -40.78 -4.69 -5.53
C VAL A 626 -39.50 -5.27 -4.89
N LEU A 627 -38.63 -4.36 -4.44
CA LEU A 627 -37.48 -4.68 -3.59
C LEU A 627 -37.75 -4.14 -2.18
N VAL A 628 -37.70 -5.01 -1.17
CA VAL A 628 -37.94 -4.67 0.24
C VAL A 628 -36.64 -4.80 1.02
N GLY A 629 -36.14 -3.70 1.55
CA GLY A 629 -34.95 -3.69 2.42
C GLY A 629 -35.30 -3.95 3.89
N THR A 630 -34.54 -4.80 4.57
CA THR A 630 -34.65 -5.04 6.02
C THR A 630 -33.28 -4.93 6.70
N THR A 631 -33.26 -4.80 8.03
CA THR A 631 -32.03 -4.63 8.82
C THR A 631 -31.52 -5.90 9.51
N SER A 632 -32.32 -6.97 9.50
CA SER A 632 -31.93 -8.24 10.14
C SER A 632 -32.60 -9.42 9.46
N VAL A 633 -31.94 -10.58 9.52
CA VAL A 633 -32.47 -11.83 8.97
C VAL A 633 -33.81 -12.18 9.63
N GLU A 634 -33.93 -11.98 10.94
CA GLU A 634 -35.18 -12.21 11.69
C GLU A 634 -36.37 -11.42 11.12
N ILE A 635 -36.17 -10.15 10.76
CA ILE A 635 -37.21 -9.32 10.15
C ILE A 635 -37.54 -9.80 8.74
N SER A 636 -36.55 -10.22 7.96
CA SER A 636 -36.76 -10.78 6.63
C SER A 636 -37.58 -12.07 6.67
N GLU A 637 -37.22 -13.00 7.55
CA GLU A 637 -37.98 -14.25 7.74
C GLU A 637 -39.40 -13.95 8.23
N HIS A 638 -39.56 -13.01 9.17
CA HIS A 638 -40.90 -12.60 9.61
C HIS A 638 -41.76 -12.04 8.47
N LEU A 639 -41.17 -11.19 7.61
CA LEU A 639 -41.88 -10.64 6.45
C LEU A 639 -42.18 -11.71 5.41
N SER A 640 -41.25 -12.65 5.20
CA SER A 640 -41.40 -13.83 4.35
C SER A 640 -42.62 -14.64 4.77
N ASP A 641 -42.71 -15.00 6.06
CA ASP A 641 -43.85 -15.74 6.63
C ASP A 641 -45.19 -15.02 6.41
N LEU A 642 -45.20 -13.68 6.48
CA LEU A 642 -46.41 -12.88 6.26
C LEU A 642 -46.83 -12.87 4.79
N LEU A 643 -45.87 -12.82 3.86
CA LEU A 643 -46.13 -12.90 2.42
C LEU A 643 -46.58 -14.31 2.00
N GLU A 644 -45.95 -15.36 2.55
CA GLU A 644 -46.37 -16.75 2.31
C GLU A 644 -47.81 -17.00 2.73
N LYS A 645 -48.24 -16.46 3.88
CA LYS A 645 -49.64 -16.55 4.35
C LYS A 645 -50.64 -15.88 3.41
N GLN A 646 -50.20 -14.89 2.62
CA GLN A 646 -51.01 -14.23 1.59
C GLN A 646 -50.88 -14.90 0.21
N GLY A 647 -50.07 -15.97 0.08
CA GLY A 647 -49.85 -16.67 -1.18
C GLY A 647 -49.03 -15.88 -2.19
N ILE A 648 -48.24 -14.89 -1.74
CA ILE A 648 -47.48 -13.99 -2.61
C ILE A 648 -46.07 -14.58 -2.85
N PRO A 649 -45.70 -14.96 -4.09
CA PRO A 649 -44.38 -15.50 -4.38
C PRO A 649 -43.28 -14.43 -4.23
N HIS A 650 -42.20 -14.76 -3.52
CA HIS A 650 -41.11 -13.84 -3.26
C HIS A 650 -39.78 -14.59 -3.07
N ASN A 651 -38.67 -13.84 -3.05
CA ASN A 651 -37.34 -14.35 -2.73
C ASN A 651 -36.78 -13.61 -1.52
N VAL A 652 -35.95 -14.29 -0.71
CA VAL A 652 -35.26 -13.71 0.45
C VAL A 652 -33.75 -13.80 0.26
N LEU A 653 -33.05 -12.69 0.47
CA LEU A 653 -31.60 -12.57 0.35
C LEU A 653 -31.04 -12.20 1.72
N ASN A 654 -30.16 -13.04 2.25
CA ASN A 654 -29.68 -12.95 3.63
C ASN A 654 -28.15 -12.71 3.72
N ALA A 655 -27.51 -12.31 2.62
CA ALA A 655 -26.06 -12.08 2.51
C ALA A 655 -25.21 -13.29 2.91
N LYS A 656 -25.71 -14.50 2.66
CA LYS A 656 -24.99 -15.77 2.97
C LYS A 656 -24.36 -16.40 1.73
N HIS A 657 -25.01 -16.26 0.57
CA HIS A 657 -24.58 -16.92 -0.67
C HIS A 657 -24.54 -15.91 -1.81
N HIS A 658 -23.48 -15.10 -1.86
CA HIS A 658 -23.37 -13.95 -2.77
C HIS A 658 -23.63 -14.29 -4.25
N GLU A 659 -23.09 -15.39 -4.78
CA GLU A 659 -23.28 -15.78 -6.19
C GLU A 659 -24.75 -16.10 -6.51
N ARG A 660 -25.41 -16.93 -5.67
CA ARG A 660 -26.82 -17.30 -5.85
C ARG A 660 -27.73 -16.08 -5.64
N GLU A 661 -27.43 -15.26 -4.65
CA GLU A 661 -28.18 -14.04 -4.37
C GLU A 661 -28.06 -13.04 -5.53
N ALA A 662 -26.87 -12.87 -6.11
CA ALA A 662 -26.68 -12.03 -7.29
C ALA A 662 -27.53 -12.48 -8.49
N GLN A 663 -27.67 -13.80 -8.71
CA GLN A 663 -28.55 -14.33 -9.76
C GLN A 663 -30.02 -13.98 -9.52
N ILE A 664 -30.48 -14.03 -8.28
CA ILE A 664 -31.86 -13.65 -7.92
C ILE A 664 -32.06 -12.14 -8.12
N VAL A 665 -31.13 -11.32 -7.63
CA VAL A 665 -31.17 -9.85 -7.72
C VAL A 665 -31.19 -9.39 -9.17
N ALA A 666 -30.38 -10.01 -10.04
CA ALA A 666 -30.34 -9.72 -11.47
C ALA A 666 -31.70 -9.93 -12.16
N GLN A 667 -32.62 -10.70 -11.55
CA GLN A 667 -33.97 -10.95 -12.05
C GLN A 667 -35.05 -10.17 -11.28
N ALA A 668 -34.69 -9.38 -10.26
CA ALA A 668 -35.64 -8.66 -9.41
C ALA A 668 -36.42 -7.56 -10.15
N GLY A 669 -35.94 -7.10 -11.30
CA GLY A 669 -36.61 -6.09 -12.13
C GLY A 669 -37.73 -6.62 -13.04
N ARG A 670 -38.11 -7.89 -12.90
CA ARG A 670 -39.16 -8.53 -13.72
C ARG A 670 -40.56 -8.23 -13.24
N SER A 671 -41.51 -8.24 -14.17
CA SER A 671 -42.92 -8.03 -13.87
C SER A 671 -43.39 -8.96 -12.74
N GLY A 672 -43.93 -8.36 -11.67
CA GLY A 672 -44.44 -9.05 -10.49
C GLY A 672 -43.39 -9.66 -9.56
N ALA A 673 -42.09 -9.45 -9.79
CA ALA A 673 -41.06 -10.00 -8.92
C ALA A 673 -41.04 -9.29 -7.55
N ILE A 674 -41.00 -10.07 -6.46
CA ILE A 674 -40.83 -9.56 -5.10
C ILE A 674 -39.54 -10.12 -4.52
N THR A 675 -38.69 -9.23 -4.02
CA THR A 675 -37.40 -9.59 -3.42
C THR A 675 -37.23 -8.89 -2.09
N ILE A 676 -36.93 -9.65 -1.04
CA ILE A 676 -36.59 -9.14 0.30
C ILE A 676 -35.07 -9.21 0.44
N ALA A 677 -34.42 -8.09 0.77
CA ALA A 677 -32.98 -7.98 0.90
C ALA A 677 -32.58 -7.51 2.30
N THR A 678 -31.92 -8.40 3.06
CA THR A 678 -31.38 -8.10 4.38
C THR A 678 -30.07 -7.33 4.27
N ASN A 679 -29.93 -6.18 4.95
CA ASN A 679 -28.68 -5.41 5.03
C ASN A 679 -27.99 -5.20 3.68
N MET A 680 -28.75 -4.77 2.66
CA MET A 680 -28.25 -4.57 1.29
C MET A 680 -27.71 -5.85 0.62
N ALA A 681 -28.24 -7.02 0.98
CA ALA A 681 -27.96 -8.27 0.28
C ALA A 681 -28.19 -8.12 -1.23
N GLY A 682 -27.26 -8.66 -2.04
CA GLY A 682 -27.24 -8.43 -3.48
C GLY A 682 -26.50 -7.18 -3.94
N ARG A 683 -25.79 -6.48 -3.04
CA ARG A 683 -24.95 -5.31 -3.38
C ARG A 683 -24.03 -5.60 -4.57
N GLY A 684 -23.86 -4.59 -5.42
CA GLY A 684 -22.97 -4.64 -6.58
C GLY A 684 -23.60 -5.29 -7.82
N THR A 685 -24.84 -5.78 -7.74
CA THR A 685 -25.59 -6.30 -8.90
C THR A 685 -26.72 -5.35 -9.28
N ASP A 686 -26.67 -4.84 -10.51
CA ASP A 686 -27.70 -3.92 -11.01
C ASP A 686 -29.05 -4.63 -11.25
N ILE A 687 -30.13 -4.00 -10.77
CA ILE A 687 -31.50 -4.45 -11.01
C ILE A 687 -32.03 -3.79 -12.29
N VAL A 688 -31.87 -4.46 -13.42
CA VAL A 688 -32.34 -3.97 -14.72
C VAL A 688 -33.83 -4.30 -14.90
N LEU A 689 -34.64 -3.31 -15.31
CA LEU A 689 -36.05 -3.52 -15.62
C LEU A 689 -36.23 -4.52 -16.77
N GLY A 690 -37.12 -5.50 -16.59
CA GLY A 690 -37.25 -6.66 -17.49
C GLY A 690 -36.36 -7.86 -17.12
N GLY A 691 -35.44 -7.68 -16.17
CA GLY A 691 -34.46 -8.66 -15.74
C GLY A 691 -33.23 -8.72 -16.65
N ASN A 692 -32.11 -9.18 -16.11
CA ASN A 692 -30.87 -9.33 -16.88
C ASN A 692 -31.02 -10.47 -17.92
N PRO A 693 -30.88 -10.19 -19.24
CA PRO A 693 -31.08 -11.18 -20.29
C PRO A 693 -30.09 -12.37 -20.21
N VAL A 694 -28.83 -12.10 -19.89
CA VAL A 694 -27.74 -13.11 -19.88
C VAL A 694 -27.94 -14.08 -18.72
N GLY A 695 -28.15 -13.56 -17.50
CA GLY A 695 -28.39 -14.39 -16.32
C GLY A 695 -29.66 -15.23 -16.43
N TYR A 696 -30.68 -14.77 -17.17
CA TYR A 696 -31.87 -15.56 -17.44
C TYR A 696 -31.60 -16.72 -18.40
N PHE A 697 -30.81 -16.49 -19.44
CA PHE A 697 -30.45 -17.53 -20.41
C PHE A 697 -29.65 -18.65 -19.73
N ASP A 698 -28.70 -18.32 -18.85
CA ASP A 698 -27.97 -19.32 -18.04
C ASP A 698 -28.91 -20.07 -17.08
N THR A 699 -29.88 -19.38 -16.49
CA THR A 699 -30.87 -20.02 -15.61
C THR A 699 -31.76 -20.99 -16.39
N ILE A 700 -32.18 -20.62 -17.61
CA ILE A 700 -32.89 -21.51 -18.54
C ILE A 700 -32.00 -22.69 -18.91
N LEU A 701 -30.77 -22.44 -19.38
CA LEU A 701 -29.85 -23.49 -19.81
C LEU A 701 -29.58 -24.49 -18.70
N ARG A 702 -29.39 -24.06 -17.44
CA ARG A 702 -29.22 -24.97 -16.29
C ARG A 702 -30.51 -25.71 -15.94
N LYS A 703 -31.66 -25.03 -15.93
CA LYS A 703 -32.97 -25.65 -15.65
C LYS A 703 -33.35 -26.69 -16.71
N HIS A 704 -32.86 -26.52 -17.93
CA HIS A 704 -33.04 -27.44 -19.04
C HIS A 704 -31.83 -28.35 -19.29
N ALA A 705 -30.72 -28.21 -18.55
CA ALA A 705 -29.54 -29.07 -18.73
C ALA A 705 -29.88 -30.55 -18.47
N GLU A 706 -30.71 -30.82 -17.47
CA GLU A 706 -31.26 -32.17 -17.21
C GLU A 706 -32.16 -32.69 -18.35
N GLN A 707 -32.72 -31.80 -19.18
CA GLN A 707 -33.52 -32.16 -20.36
C GLN A 707 -32.67 -32.24 -21.64
N VAL A 708 -31.52 -31.56 -21.70
CA VAL A 708 -30.60 -31.59 -22.86
C VAL A 708 -29.87 -32.92 -22.93
N ASP A 709 -29.50 -33.51 -21.79
CA ASP A 709 -28.94 -34.87 -21.75
C ASP A 709 -29.98 -35.92 -22.14
N PHE A 710 -31.24 -35.75 -21.73
CA PHE A 710 -32.36 -36.61 -22.15
C PHE A 710 -32.61 -36.57 -23.67
N ILE A 711 -32.43 -35.42 -24.33
CA ILE A 711 -32.58 -35.29 -25.79
C ILE A 711 -31.39 -35.89 -26.55
N ARG A 712 -30.18 -35.85 -25.97
CA ARG A 712 -28.98 -36.48 -26.57
C ARG A 712 -29.00 -38.00 -26.48
N ASP A 713 -29.65 -38.55 -25.45
CA ASP A 713 -29.75 -39.99 -25.21
C ASP A 713 -31.00 -40.65 -25.84
N MET A 714 -31.87 -39.88 -26.51
CA MET A 714 -32.99 -40.45 -27.26
C MET A 714 -32.47 -41.16 -28.53
N PRO A 715 -32.80 -42.46 -28.73
CA PRO A 715 -32.48 -43.12 -29.98
C PRO A 715 -33.26 -42.44 -31.12
N VAL A 716 -32.53 -42.04 -32.15
CA VAL A 716 -33.10 -41.49 -33.38
C VAL A 716 -34.02 -42.56 -34.00
N GLN A 717 -35.33 -42.31 -34.00
CA GLN A 717 -36.31 -43.07 -34.78
C GLN A 717 -36.54 -42.41 -36.14
#